data_AF-A0A401UPP6-F1
#
_entry.id   AF-A0A401UPP6-F1
#
_cell.length_a   1.000
_cell.length_b   1.000
_cell.length_c   1.000
_cell.angle_alpha   90.00
_cell.angle_beta   90.00
_cell.angle_gamma   90.00
#
_symmetry.space_group_name_H-M   'P 1'
#
loop_
_entity.id
_entity.type
_entity.pdbx_description
1 polymer ?
#
loop_
_entity_poly.entity_id
_entity_poly.type
_entity_poly.pdbx_seq_one_letter_code
_entity_poly.pdbx_strand_id
1 'polypeptide(L)'
;MFRKKNYKQFISGSLALAMLLSFKSSFAFAKSPKVPKVATPAVASIKNTLTQYDINTKFDDASKTFTSTETVNFTNTYNESLNSLAFHLYADSYGSVTTIPALGVKKEKLEKEEIGDITITKVTIANKEMGFTQDNQILKIKPAVDIKPNQNINIQINFTLKLPMTQNRLGYYNDVYSVTNWYPIISIYDTKTDKWDENPFYPIAESNYSDIANYNVSITVPDNMILASTGTTKPSKKDEKTTKTYDISAENVRDFAFIMSPNFKIITKKCDDITVNSFYIEDGVKETAKRAEELLDLSIDALKFFGDNFGKYPYKEFDIVETYIQAFAMEYPQLIQMGKYYPNYNGGVSFAEESTVHEVGHQWWYVTVGNNEFKDTFLDESLTAFSTAYYFEKKYGKYSSAGVAVSLRSKADIFKGCSTPINVPVDQIKNNEFGRLFYGMGGLVFENLRQKVGEEKFLKIIKAYYAKNTFKNANLDELLSVIDEIGGKQAKDQVLSDINYKDFNPKHLALSSSELDELKKENDKLLRNQIKQRFVYLKKENKNNFASFFIQALDNDNVYLVKPSNCIMSQETKKTFDNTINILKTNLENESALTITVKEDKDLTDQELKENNLIFIGNTTENTALKSVTDRLPIDFSKDYIKFNDVTIKNKGISGMLVADTSKNKNNTVLIFLGLDNINNFTMLNGGDFYNNQFILYFGDKMLKGDYDTN
;
A
#
# COMPACT_ATOMS: atom_id res chain seq x y z
N MET A 1 -11.04 -32.03 7.29
CA MET A 1 -10.72 -32.70 6.00
C MET A 1 -10.92 -31.83 4.75
N PHE A 2 -11.72 -30.75 4.76
CA PHE A 2 -12.09 -30.00 3.55
C PHE A 2 -10.99 -29.15 2.87
N ARG A 3 -9.87 -28.82 3.54
CA ARG A 3 -8.86 -27.86 3.03
C ARG A 3 -8.07 -28.28 1.77
N LYS A 4 -8.21 -29.50 1.22
CA LYS A 4 -7.46 -29.96 0.03
C LYS A 4 -8.17 -29.80 -1.33
N LYS A 5 -9.47 -29.48 -1.40
CA LYS A 5 -10.20 -29.42 -2.69
C LYS A 5 -10.08 -28.06 -3.40
N ASN A 6 -10.20 -26.96 -2.67
CA ASN A 6 -10.32 -25.62 -3.26
C ASN A 6 -9.03 -25.14 -3.96
N TYR A 7 -7.86 -25.66 -3.56
CA TYR A 7 -6.56 -25.31 -4.16
C TYR A 7 -6.39 -25.73 -5.63
N LYS A 8 -7.25 -26.62 -6.16
CA LYS A 8 -7.20 -27.03 -7.58
C LYS A 8 -8.11 -26.22 -8.51
N GLN A 9 -9.14 -25.52 -8.00
CA GLN A 9 -10.03 -24.73 -8.86
C GLN A 9 -9.48 -23.34 -9.22
N PHE A 10 -8.52 -22.82 -8.45
CA PHE A 10 -7.82 -21.56 -8.77
C PHE A 10 -6.80 -21.67 -9.93
N ILE A 11 -6.62 -22.87 -10.51
CA ILE A 11 -5.55 -23.17 -11.48
C ILE A 11 -6.07 -23.17 -12.93
N SER A 12 -7.39 -23.19 -13.17
CA SER A 12 -7.97 -23.48 -14.49
C SER A 12 -8.95 -22.42 -15.01
N GLY A 13 -8.62 -21.14 -14.87
CA GLY A 13 -9.40 -20.07 -15.49
C GLY A 13 -9.07 -18.64 -15.04
N SER A 14 -8.15 -17.97 -15.74
CA SER A 14 -8.07 -16.51 -15.84
C SER A 14 -7.10 -16.10 -16.94
N LEU A 15 -7.61 -15.46 -18.00
CA LEU A 15 -6.81 -14.72 -18.98
C LEU A 15 -7.31 -13.26 -18.94
N ALA A 16 -6.60 -12.41 -18.19
CA ALA A 16 -7.06 -11.06 -17.86
C ALA A 16 -5.88 -10.09 -17.53
N LEU A 17 -5.26 -9.56 -18.59
CA LEU A 17 -4.69 -8.20 -18.73
C LEU A 17 -3.55 -7.68 -17.80
N ALA A 18 -2.57 -7.00 -18.42
CA ALA A 18 -1.57 -6.05 -17.86
C ALA A 18 -0.49 -6.61 -16.87
N MET A 19 0.83 -6.59 -17.15
CA MET A 19 1.80 -5.45 -17.33
C MET A 19 2.32 -4.83 -16.00
N LEU A 20 3.62 -4.43 -15.94
CA LEU A 20 4.27 -3.31 -15.16
C LEU A 20 5.73 -3.60 -14.65
N LEU A 21 6.44 -2.57 -14.10
CA LEU A 21 7.80 -2.13 -14.50
C LEU A 21 9.04 -2.22 -13.55
N SER A 22 10.26 -2.44 -14.11
CA SER A 22 11.59 -1.81 -13.79
C SER A 22 12.85 -2.67 -14.13
N PHE A 23 14.00 -2.02 -14.44
CA PHE A 23 15.36 -2.16 -13.81
C PHE A 23 16.56 -1.98 -14.80
N LYS A 24 17.67 -1.20 -14.60
CA LYS A 24 18.20 -0.15 -13.67
C LYS A 24 19.77 -0.23 -13.69
N SER A 25 20.57 0.73 -14.20
CA SER A 25 22.05 0.79 -13.97
C SER A 25 22.79 2.06 -14.49
N SER A 26 23.99 2.49 -14.05
CA SER A 26 24.76 2.42 -12.77
C SER A 26 26.13 3.11 -12.98
N PHE A 27 26.56 4.14 -12.21
CA PHE A 27 27.98 4.59 -12.20
C PHE A 27 28.39 5.38 -10.93
N ALA A 28 29.68 5.76 -10.85
CA ALA A 28 30.44 5.98 -9.60
C ALA A 28 30.59 7.44 -9.11
N PHE A 29 31.04 7.58 -7.86
CA PHE A 29 31.13 8.84 -7.11
C PHE A 29 32.32 9.74 -7.49
N ALA A 30 32.07 11.06 -7.50
CA ALA A 30 33.07 12.12 -7.39
C ALA A 30 32.86 12.93 -6.09
N LYS A 31 33.90 13.61 -5.58
CA LYS A 31 33.85 14.31 -4.29
C LYS A 31 33.16 15.68 -4.39
N SER A 32 32.21 15.93 -3.49
CA SER A 32 31.44 17.18 -3.41
C SER A 32 32.27 18.38 -2.91
N PRO A 33 32.06 19.60 -3.44
CA PRO A 33 32.57 20.84 -2.84
C PRO A 33 31.74 21.24 -1.60
N LYS A 34 32.35 22.02 -0.69
CA LYS A 34 31.66 22.57 0.49
C LYS A 34 30.89 23.84 0.14
N VAL A 35 29.64 23.94 0.59
CA VAL A 35 28.74 25.10 0.45
C VAL A 35 28.18 25.43 1.85
N PRO A 36 28.00 26.71 2.25
CA PRO A 36 27.99 27.09 3.67
C PRO A 36 26.67 26.85 4.41
N LYS A 37 26.76 26.77 5.75
CA LYS A 37 25.61 26.74 6.66
C LYS A 37 24.85 28.07 6.60
N VAL A 38 23.56 28.03 6.29
CA VAL A 38 22.60 29.08 6.66
C VAL A 38 21.99 28.69 8.02
N ALA A 39 21.81 29.66 8.92
CA ALA A 39 21.34 29.39 10.28
C ALA A 39 19.82 29.22 10.35
N THR A 40 19.36 28.25 11.14
CA THR A 40 17.94 28.07 11.47
C THR A 40 17.52 29.15 12.49
N PRO A 41 16.41 29.87 12.28
CA PRO A 41 15.81 30.69 13.33
C PRO A 41 15.37 29.81 14.50
N ALA A 42 15.59 30.26 15.73
CA ALA A 42 15.11 29.54 16.91
C ALA A 42 13.60 29.74 17.07
N VAL A 43 12.86 28.65 17.32
CA VAL A 43 11.43 28.72 17.64
C VAL A 43 11.27 29.39 19.01
N ALA A 44 10.47 30.46 19.07
CA ALA A 44 10.15 31.12 20.32
C ALA A 44 9.23 30.23 21.17
N SER A 45 9.48 30.16 22.48
CA SER A 45 8.70 29.30 23.39
C SER A 45 7.27 29.79 23.52
N ILE A 46 6.32 28.99 23.02
CA ILE A 46 4.88 29.18 23.26
C ILE A 46 4.62 28.98 24.76
N LYS A 47 4.05 29.98 25.43
CA LYS A 47 3.49 29.79 26.78
C LYS A 47 2.20 28.98 26.60
N ASN A 48 2.16 27.78 27.17
CA ASN A 48 1.18 26.76 26.80
C ASN A 48 -0.27 27.22 27.08
N THR A 49 -1.02 27.53 26.03
CA THR A 49 -2.47 27.81 26.04
C THR A 49 -3.27 26.72 25.34
N LEU A 50 -2.62 25.62 24.92
CA LEU A 50 -3.28 24.50 24.25
C LEU A 50 -4.25 23.82 25.22
N THR A 51 -5.32 23.24 24.69
CA THR A 51 -6.22 22.37 25.46
C THR A 51 -5.43 21.19 26.03
N GLN A 52 -5.62 20.89 27.31
CA GLN A 52 -5.09 19.70 27.95
C GLN A 52 -6.25 18.76 28.26
N TYR A 53 -6.16 17.52 27.78
CA TYR A 53 -7.05 16.42 28.12
C TYR A 53 -6.35 15.50 29.13
N ASP A 54 -6.97 15.31 30.28
CA ASP A 54 -6.55 14.31 31.27
C ASP A 54 -7.65 13.25 31.37
N ILE A 55 -7.42 12.06 30.78
CA ILE A 55 -8.44 11.03 30.60
C ILE A 55 -8.05 9.76 31.38
N ASN A 56 -8.93 9.29 32.26
CA ASN A 56 -8.85 7.96 32.87
C ASN A 56 -9.95 7.07 32.28
N THR A 57 -9.59 5.88 31.81
CA THR A 57 -10.56 4.94 31.23
C THR A 57 -10.25 3.49 31.58
N LYS A 58 -11.30 2.68 31.78
CA LYS A 58 -11.20 1.25 32.11
C LYS A 58 -12.02 0.43 31.12
N PHE A 59 -11.36 -0.54 30.48
CA PHE A 59 -11.98 -1.50 29.58
C PHE A 59 -12.59 -2.66 30.35
N ASP A 60 -13.83 -3.02 30.02
CA ASP A 60 -14.41 -4.33 30.29
C ASP A 60 -14.51 -5.13 28.98
N ASP A 61 -13.73 -6.20 28.91
CA ASP A 61 -13.68 -7.10 27.76
C ASP A 61 -14.97 -7.93 27.61
N ALA A 62 -15.71 -8.19 28.69
CA ALA A 62 -16.94 -8.99 28.64
C ALA A 62 -18.11 -8.21 28.02
N SER A 63 -18.24 -6.91 28.33
CA SER A 63 -19.23 -6.01 27.72
C SER A 63 -18.70 -5.20 26.53
N LYS A 64 -17.42 -5.36 26.17
CA LYS A 64 -16.75 -4.64 25.07
C LYS A 64 -16.88 -3.11 25.19
N THR A 65 -16.84 -2.62 26.44
CA THR A 65 -17.20 -1.25 26.81
C THR A 65 -16.09 -0.61 27.65
N PHE A 66 -15.83 0.68 27.41
CA PHE A 66 -15.01 1.52 28.27
C PHE A 66 -15.88 2.36 29.19
N THR A 67 -15.49 2.49 30.45
CA THR A 67 -15.99 3.52 31.37
C THR A 67 -14.92 4.58 31.55
N SER A 68 -15.26 5.84 31.27
CA SER A 68 -14.30 6.94 31.17
C SER A 68 -14.67 8.13 32.05
N THR A 69 -13.64 8.79 32.59
CA THR A 69 -13.72 10.16 33.12
C THR A 69 -12.63 10.98 32.45
N GLU A 70 -13.07 11.96 31.68
CA GLU A 70 -12.24 12.94 31.00
C GLU A 70 -12.28 14.26 31.77
N THR A 71 -11.15 14.95 31.79
CA THR A 71 -11.04 16.31 32.33
C THR A 71 -10.35 17.18 31.29
N VAL A 72 -11.13 18.08 30.68
CA VAL A 72 -10.69 19.03 29.66
C VAL A 72 -10.38 20.36 30.32
N ASN A 73 -9.11 20.74 30.28
CA ASN A 73 -8.61 22.03 30.72
C ASN A 73 -8.51 22.94 29.48
N PHE A 74 -9.51 23.82 29.32
CA PHE A 74 -9.71 24.66 28.15
C PHE A 74 -9.50 26.13 28.49
N THR A 75 -8.76 26.84 27.63
CA THR A 75 -8.63 28.31 27.70
C THR A 75 -9.37 28.91 26.52
N ASN A 76 -10.29 29.84 26.78
CA ASN A 76 -10.89 30.62 25.69
C ASN A 76 -9.82 31.53 25.05
N THR A 77 -9.28 31.10 23.91
CA THR A 77 -8.28 31.84 23.10
C THR A 77 -8.93 32.82 22.11
N TYR A 78 -10.27 32.83 22.01
CA TYR A 78 -11.02 33.74 21.16
C TYR A 78 -11.20 35.11 21.85
N ASN A 79 -11.41 36.15 21.04
CA ASN A 79 -11.63 37.52 21.53
C ASN A 79 -13.05 37.77 22.08
N GLU A 80 -13.97 36.82 21.90
CA GLU A 80 -15.37 36.90 22.32
C GLU A 80 -15.65 36.07 23.58
N SER A 81 -16.77 36.33 24.26
CA SER A 81 -17.19 35.57 25.44
C SER A 81 -18.09 34.39 25.06
N LEU A 82 -17.70 33.17 25.39
CA LEU A 82 -18.43 31.95 24.99
C LEU A 82 -19.58 31.65 25.96
N ASN A 83 -20.81 31.72 25.47
CA ASN A 83 -22.05 31.45 26.22
C ASN A 83 -22.47 29.96 26.22
N SER A 84 -21.73 29.13 25.48
CA SER A 84 -21.99 27.72 25.21
C SER A 84 -20.68 27.02 24.82
N LEU A 85 -20.64 25.69 24.93
CA LEU A 85 -19.56 24.83 24.47
C LEU A 85 -20.15 23.69 23.63
N ALA A 86 -19.43 23.27 22.59
CA ALA A 86 -19.75 22.07 21.83
C ALA A 86 -18.55 21.11 21.79
N PHE A 87 -18.85 19.81 21.76
CA PHE A 87 -17.90 18.73 21.66
C PHE A 87 -18.39 17.73 20.60
N HIS A 88 -17.51 17.35 19.68
CA HIS A 88 -17.72 16.25 18.74
C HIS A 88 -17.68 14.90 19.47
N LEU A 89 -18.67 14.06 19.17
CA LEU A 89 -18.84 12.69 19.68
C LEU A 89 -18.78 11.69 18.51
N TYR A 90 -17.70 11.70 17.73
CA TYR A 90 -17.62 10.91 16.47
C TYR A 90 -17.91 9.41 16.62
N ALA A 91 -17.73 8.81 17.81
CA ALA A 91 -18.14 7.44 18.10
C ALA A 91 -19.67 7.18 18.03
N ASP A 92 -20.50 8.21 18.20
CA ASP A 92 -21.98 8.16 18.07
C ASP A 92 -22.40 7.79 16.63
N SER A 93 -21.53 8.04 15.64
CA SER A 93 -21.73 7.62 14.24
C SER A 93 -21.97 6.12 14.07
N TYR A 94 -21.54 5.28 15.02
CA TYR A 94 -21.66 3.82 14.97
C TYR A 94 -23.02 3.27 15.44
N GLY A 95 -23.98 4.15 15.79
CA GLY A 95 -25.36 3.76 16.12
C GLY A 95 -26.21 3.31 14.92
N SER A 96 -25.87 3.71 13.68
CA SER A 96 -26.67 3.45 12.47
C SER A 96 -25.83 3.23 11.21
N VAL A 97 -26.34 2.42 10.27
CA VAL A 97 -25.79 2.29 8.91
C VAL A 97 -25.66 3.65 8.21
N THR A 98 -26.61 4.56 8.45
CA THR A 98 -26.67 5.87 7.77
C THR A 98 -25.60 6.86 8.22
N THR A 99 -24.93 6.58 9.34
CA THR A 99 -23.94 7.49 9.97
C THR A 99 -22.54 6.89 10.03
N ILE A 100 -22.39 5.57 9.95
CA ILE A 100 -21.08 4.91 10.03
C ILE A 100 -20.11 5.46 8.95
N PRO A 101 -18.86 5.82 9.32
CA PRO A 101 -17.81 6.21 8.39
C PRO A 101 -17.23 4.98 7.67
N ALA A 102 -17.97 4.43 6.69
CA ALA A 102 -17.51 3.33 5.84
C ALA A 102 -18.12 3.38 4.44
N LEU A 103 -17.28 3.37 3.40
CA LEU A 103 -17.74 3.38 2.02
C LEU A 103 -18.46 2.09 1.62
N GLY A 104 -19.68 2.23 1.11
CA GLY A 104 -20.37 1.16 0.39
C GLY A 104 -21.01 0.07 1.26
N VAL A 105 -21.38 0.38 2.51
CA VAL A 105 -22.17 -0.53 3.37
C VAL A 105 -23.48 -0.91 2.66
N LYS A 106 -23.67 -2.20 2.37
CA LYS A 106 -24.86 -2.75 1.67
C LYS A 106 -25.90 -3.37 2.61
N LYS A 107 -25.86 -3.02 3.90
CA LYS A 107 -26.73 -3.57 4.93
C LYS A 107 -27.87 -2.59 5.19
N GLU A 108 -29.09 -3.07 5.48
CA GLU A 108 -30.23 -2.19 5.78
C GLU A 108 -30.27 -1.75 7.26
N LYS A 109 -29.69 -2.56 8.16
CA LYS A 109 -29.67 -2.34 9.60
C LYS A 109 -28.48 -3.08 10.25
N LEU A 110 -27.95 -2.55 11.35
CA LEU A 110 -26.93 -3.20 12.18
C LEU A 110 -27.52 -4.30 13.09
N GLU A 111 -26.73 -5.33 13.39
CA GLU A 111 -26.98 -6.23 14.52
C GLU A 111 -26.65 -5.55 15.85
N LYS A 112 -27.14 -6.10 16.96
CA LYS A 112 -26.91 -5.59 18.33
C LYS A 112 -25.42 -5.49 18.69
N GLU A 113 -24.62 -6.42 18.16
CA GLU A 113 -23.18 -6.51 18.38
C GLU A 113 -22.40 -5.54 17.46
N GLU A 114 -22.95 -5.18 16.29
CA GLU A 114 -22.36 -4.22 15.34
C GLU A 114 -22.62 -2.75 15.72
N ILE A 115 -23.60 -2.47 16.60
CA ILE A 115 -23.92 -1.12 17.08
C ILE A 115 -22.83 -0.61 18.05
N GLY A 116 -22.26 0.55 17.78
CA GLY A 116 -21.45 1.33 18.73
C GLY A 116 -22.29 2.42 19.41
N ASP A 117 -21.79 2.96 20.52
CA ASP A 117 -22.43 4.05 21.28
C ASP A 117 -21.39 4.79 22.13
N ILE A 118 -21.55 6.12 22.30
CA ILE A 118 -20.86 6.92 23.31
C ILE A 118 -21.90 7.70 24.12
N THR A 119 -22.18 7.26 25.34
CA THR A 119 -23.21 7.87 26.19
C THR A 119 -22.60 8.84 27.19
N ILE A 120 -22.95 10.13 27.12
CA ILE A 120 -22.54 11.11 28.12
C ILE A 120 -23.41 10.95 29.38
N THR A 121 -22.78 10.65 30.51
CA THR A 121 -23.47 10.34 31.79
C THR A 121 -23.51 11.52 32.75
N LYS A 122 -22.49 12.39 32.72
CA LYS A 122 -22.39 13.59 33.56
C LYS A 122 -21.42 14.60 32.97
N VAL A 123 -21.74 15.89 33.12
CA VAL A 123 -20.84 17.02 32.84
C VAL A 123 -20.74 17.88 34.09
N THR A 124 -19.53 18.31 34.46
CA THR A 124 -19.35 19.39 35.44
C THR A 124 -18.38 20.46 34.93
N ILE A 125 -18.60 21.72 35.32
CA ILE A 125 -17.66 22.82 35.11
C ILE A 125 -17.38 23.45 36.47
N ALA A 126 -16.11 23.57 36.83
CA ALA A 126 -15.67 24.07 38.15
C ALA A 126 -16.41 23.40 39.33
N ASN A 127 -16.52 22.07 39.31
CA ASN A 127 -17.23 21.22 40.28
C ASN A 127 -18.76 21.44 40.39
N LYS A 128 -19.38 22.20 39.48
CA LYS A 128 -20.84 22.32 39.38
C LYS A 128 -21.35 21.45 38.24
N GLU A 129 -22.36 20.63 38.51
CA GLU A 129 -23.03 19.83 37.48
C GLU A 129 -23.77 20.74 36.49
N MET A 130 -23.58 20.49 35.19
CA MET A 130 -24.15 21.30 34.10
C MET A 130 -25.23 20.51 33.36
N GLY A 131 -26.29 21.21 32.93
CA GLY A 131 -27.21 20.67 31.93
C GLY A 131 -26.53 20.59 30.56
N PHE A 132 -26.74 19.48 29.87
CA PHE A 132 -26.18 19.21 28.55
C PHE A 132 -27.21 18.55 27.64
N THR A 133 -26.95 18.55 26.33
CA THR A 133 -27.70 17.77 25.33
C THR A 133 -26.72 16.98 24.48
N GLN A 134 -27.03 15.71 24.21
CA GLN A 134 -26.38 14.88 23.19
C GLN A 134 -27.38 14.65 22.07
N ASP A 135 -27.05 15.09 20.85
CA ASP A 135 -27.85 14.88 19.63
C ASP A 135 -26.95 15.01 18.40
N ASN A 136 -27.24 14.25 17.33
CA ASN A 136 -26.52 14.25 16.05
C ASN A 136 -24.98 14.29 16.20
N GLN A 137 -24.40 13.36 16.97
CA GLN A 137 -22.95 13.29 17.25
C GLN A 137 -22.34 14.51 17.96
N ILE A 138 -23.12 15.41 18.56
CA ILE A 138 -22.63 16.60 19.29
C ILE A 138 -23.11 16.60 20.74
N LEU A 139 -22.17 16.78 21.68
CA LEU A 139 -22.44 17.18 23.06
C LEU A 139 -22.43 18.70 23.16
N LYS A 140 -23.55 19.31 23.56
CA LYS A 140 -23.65 20.76 23.84
C LYS A 140 -23.83 21.02 25.32
N ILE A 141 -23.08 21.96 25.86
CA ILE A 141 -23.08 22.33 27.28
C ILE A 141 -23.34 23.84 27.37
N LYS A 142 -24.19 24.26 28.31
CA LYS A 142 -24.37 25.68 28.64
C LYS A 142 -23.71 26.02 29.98
N PRO A 143 -22.57 26.75 29.99
CA PRO A 143 -21.96 27.25 31.21
C PRO A 143 -22.93 28.12 32.04
N ALA A 144 -22.76 28.10 33.37
CA ALA A 144 -23.55 28.94 34.27
C ALA A 144 -23.18 30.44 34.23
N VAL A 145 -22.03 30.78 33.63
CA VAL A 145 -21.52 32.14 33.37
C VAL A 145 -20.69 32.07 32.09
N ASP A 146 -20.82 33.06 31.21
CA ASP A 146 -20.06 33.13 29.95
C ASP A 146 -18.54 33.11 30.19
N ILE A 147 -17.83 32.34 29.35
CA ILE A 147 -16.39 32.12 29.45
C ILE A 147 -15.68 33.26 28.72
N LYS A 148 -15.07 34.17 29.48
CA LYS A 148 -14.47 35.39 28.93
C LYS A 148 -13.18 35.11 28.12
N PRO A 149 -12.75 36.02 27.24
CA PRO A 149 -11.45 35.92 26.58
C PRO A 149 -10.31 35.72 27.57
N ASN A 150 -9.41 34.79 27.27
CA ASN A 150 -8.30 34.32 28.13
C ASN A 150 -8.75 33.66 29.45
N GLN A 151 -10.05 33.41 29.67
CA GLN A 151 -10.51 32.65 30.83
C GLN A 151 -10.21 31.16 30.64
N ASN A 152 -9.51 30.59 31.61
CA ASN A 152 -9.32 29.16 31.73
C ASN A 152 -10.49 28.53 32.51
N ILE A 153 -10.95 27.36 32.06
CA ILE A 153 -11.96 26.54 32.74
C ILE A 153 -11.59 25.07 32.73
N ASN A 154 -12.07 24.36 33.73
CA ASN A 154 -11.96 22.92 33.86
C ASN A 154 -13.35 22.29 33.69
N ILE A 155 -13.47 21.42 32.69
CA ILE A 155 -14.69 20.72 32.28
C ILE A 155 -14.44 19.23 32.52
N GLN A 156 -15.24 18.58 33.35
CA GLN A 156 -15.16 17.12 33.55
C GLN A 156 -16.36 16.44 32.88
N ILE A 157 -16.08 15.42 32.08
CA ILE A 157 -17.08 14.67 31.32
C ILE A 157 -16.93 13.18 31.65
N ASN A 158 -17.99 12.57 32.16
CA ASN A 158 -18.03 11.13 32.44
C ASN A 158 -18.87 10.46 31.36
N PHE A 159 -18.33 9.44 30.70
CA PHE A 159 -18.99 8.77 29.58
C PHE A 159 -18.72 7.26 29.55
N THR A 160 -19.59 6.54 28.85
CA THR A 160 -19.40 5.11 28.52
C THR A 160 -19.34 4.94 27.01
N LEU A 161 -18.34 4.22 26.52
CA LEU A 161 -18.15 3.92 25.09
C LEU A 161 -18.31 2.42 24.86
N LYS A 162 -19.30 2.00 24.08
CA LYS A 162 -19.48 0.63 23.62
C LYS A 162 -18.82 0.46 22.25
N LEU A 163 -17.86 -0.47 22.14
CA LEU A 163 -17.23 -0.76 20.85
C LEU A 163 -18.17 -1.57 19.93
N PRO A 164 -18.32 -1.17 18.66
CA PRO A 164 -18.99 -2.00 17.64
C PRO A 164 -18.12 -3.18 17.22
N MET A 165 -18.74 -4.34 16.97
CA MET A 165 -18.09 -5.46 16.28
C MET A 165 -18.00 -5.13 14.78
N THR A 166 -16.84 -4.66 14.31
CA THR A 166 -16.64 -4.21 12.93
C THR A 166 -15.16 -4.16 12.53
N GLN A 167 -14.92 -3.99 11.23
CA GLN A 167 -13.59 -3.82 10.61
C GLN A 167 -13.42 -2.41 10.01
N ASN A 168 -14.02 -1.41 10.66
CA ASN A 168 -13.91 0.02 10.33
C ASN A 168 -12.84 0.70 11.22
N ARG A 169 -12.79 2.05 11.22
CA ARG A 169 -11.88 2.87 12.04
C ARG A 169 -11.98 2.53 13.54
N LEU A 170 -13.17 2.72 14.14
CA LEU A 170 -13.49 2.37 15.53
C LEU A 170 -14.19 1.01 15.58
N GLY A 171 -13.77 0.12 16.49
CA GLY A 171 -14.45 -1.15 16.76
C GLY A 171 -13.55 -2.29 17.22
N TYR A 172 -14.09 -3.51 17.19
CA TYR A 172 -13.34 -4.73 17.49
C TYR A 172 -13.61 -5.87 16.51
N TYR A 173 -12.56 -6.64 16.20
CA TYR A 173 -12.62 -7.86 15.38
C TYR A 173 -11.43 -8.78 15.67
N ASN A 174 -11.66 -10.09 15.84
CA ASN A 174 -10.64 -11.11 16.13
C ASN A 174 -9.62 -10.70 17.21
N ASP A 175 -10.13 -10.23 18.35
CA ASP A 175 -9.38 -9.72 19.51
C ASP A 175 -8.39 -8.58 19.20
N VAL A 176 -8.59 -7.85 18.11
CA VAL A 176 -8.01 -6.52 17.88
C VAL A 176 -9.08 -5.48 18.15
N TYR A 177 -8.73 -4.46 18.91
CA TYR A 177 -9.59 -3.38 19.36
C TYR A 177 -8.99 -2.05 18.88
N SER A 178 -9.61 -1.43 17.89
CA SER A 178 -9.20 -0.11 17.38
C SER A 178 -10.07 0.95 18.04
N VAL A 179 -9.45 1.87 18.79
CA VAL A 179 -10.13 2.84 19.66
C VAL A 179 -9.73 4.25 19.22
N THR A 180 -10.50 4.76 18.27
CA THR A 180 -10.23 5.96 17.46
C THR A 180 -11.40 6.93 17.59
N ASN A 181 -11.14 8.24 17.73
CA ASN A 181 -12.17 9.30 17.79
C ASN A 181 -13.29 8.96 18.82
N TRP A 182 -12.84 8.50 19.98
CA TRP A 182 -13.56 7.66 20.94
C TRP A 182 -14.02 8.39 22.21
N TYR A 183 -13.72 9.69 22.30
CA TYR A 183 -13.92 10.57 23.44
C TYR A 183 -14.50 11.92 22.96
N PRO A 184 -15.08 12.73 23.86
CA PRO A 184 -15.56 14.08 23.53
C PRO A 184 -14.41 15.03 23.13
N ILE A 185 -14.32 15.36 21.85
CA ILE A 185 -13.31 16.29 21.32
C ILE A 185 -13.93 17.69 21.29
N ILE A 186 -13.30 18.71 21.89
CA ILE A 186 -13.86 20.07 21.84
C ILE A 186 -13.91 20.58 20.39
N SER A 187 -15.08 21.04 19.95
CA SER A 187 -15.26 21.63 18.63
C SER A 187 -14.42 22.91 18.49
N ILE A 188 -14.09 23.29 17.26
CA ILE A 188 -13.46 24.60 16.98
C ILE A 188 -14.55 25.67 16.80
N TYR A 189 -14.37 26.84 17.42
CA TYR A 189 -15.26 27.99 17.26
C TYR A 189 -14.85 28.87 16.06
N ASP A 190 -15.82 29.20 15.19
CA ASP A 190 -15.67 30.18 14.13
C ASP A 190 -16.20 31.56 14.56
N THR A 191 -15.27 32.45 14.88
CA THR A 191 -15.55 33.84 15.26
C THR A 191 -16.14 34.69 14.13
N LYS A 192 -16.18 34.20 12.88
CA LYS A 192 -16.85 34.88 11.76
C LYS A 192 -18.35 34.57 11.70
N THR A 193 -18.79 33.43 12.24
CA THR A 193 -20.20 32.99 12.19
C THR A 193 -20.86 32.82 13.56
N ASP A 194 -20.12 33.07 14.65
CA ASP A 194 -20.56 32.97 16.05
C ASP A 194 -21.04 31.56 16.44
N LYS A 195 -20.32 30.54 15.94
CA LYS A 195 -20.72 29.12 16.03
C LYS A 195 -19.54 28.20 16.28
N TRP A 196 -19.81 27.10 16.97
CA TRP A 196 -18.96 25.93 16.99
C TRP A 196 -19.08 25.14 15.67
N ASP A 197 -18.04 24.40 15.31
CA ASP A 197 -18.13 23.38 14.28
C ASP A 197 -18.95 22.19 14.80
N GLU A 198 -20.06 21.89 14.13
CA GLU A 198 -21.05 20.88 14.52
C GLU A 198 -21.30 19.87 13.36
N ASN A 199 -20.33 19.72 12.45
CA ASN A 199 -20.46 18.80 11.33
C ASN A 199 -20.32 17.33 11.81
N PRO A 200 -21.30 16.45 11.57
CA PRO A 200 -21.22 15.05 11.97
C PRO A 200 -20.17 14.29 11.13
N PHE A 201 -19.70 13.15 11.63
CA PHE A 201 -18.82 12.27 10.86
C PHE A 201 -19.52 11.86 9.56
N TYR A 202 -18.92 12.18 8.41
CA TYR A 202 -19.51 11.91 7.11
C TYR A 202 -19.17 10.48 6.64
N PRO A 203 -20.10 9.74 5.98
CA PRO A 203 -19.84 8.37 5.51
C PRO A 203 -18.80 8.23 4.38
N ILE A 204 -18.21 9.33 3.93
CA ILE A 204 -17.25 9.45 2.83
C ILE A 204 -16.10 10.32 3.35
N ALA A 205 -14.85 9.93 3.07
CA ALA A 205 -13.62 10.62 3.48
C ALA A 205 -13.26 10.55 4.97
N GLU A 206 -12.17 11.23 5.34
CA GLU A 206 -12.01 11.83 6.66
C GLU A 206 -12.99 13.01 6.85
N SER A 207 -13.27 13.38 8.09
CA SER A 207 -14.20 14.49 8.41
C SER A 207 -14.03 15.03 9.83
N ASN A 208 -12.93 14.71 10.48
CA ASN A 208 -12.65 15.10 11.85
C ASN A 208 -12.13 16.56 11.84
N TYR A 209 -12.37 17.31 12.91
CA TYR A 209 -11.82 18.65 13.05
C TYR A 209 -11.54 19.01 14.50
N SER A 210 -10.27 18.91 14.86
CA SER A 210 -9.73 19.23 16.19
C SER A 210 -8.55 20.19 16.08
N ASP A 211 -8.30 20.93 17.17
CA ASP A 211 -7.09 21.76 17.30
C ASP A 211 -5.99 20.98 18.02
N ILE A 212 -4.77 21.49 17.97
CA ILE A 212 -3.62 20.90 18.66
C ILE A 212 -3.82 20.97 20.18
N ALA A 213 -3.62 19.82 20.84
CA ALA A 213 -3.82 19.63 22.26
C ALA A 213 -2.69 18.78 22.87
N ASN A 214 -2.71 18.69 24.20
CA ASN A 214 -1.87 17.80 24.99
C ASN A 214 -2.76 16.78 25.70
N TYR A 215 -2.26 15.56 25.87
CA TYR A 215 -3.02 14.42 26.38
C TYR A 215 -2.22 13.67 27.45
N ASN A 216 -2.82 13.47 28.62
CA ASN A 216 -2.40 12.43 29.56
C ASN A 216 -3.54 11.40 29.64
N VAL A 217 -3.26 10.17 29.23
CA VAL A 217 -4.28 9.12 29.18
C VAL A 217 -3.83 7.93 30.01
N SER A 218 -4.70 7.47 30.91
CA SER A 218 -4.46 6.34 31.80
C SER A 218 -5.49 5.25 31.49
N ILE A 219 -5.04 4.16 30.85
CA ILE A 219 -5.90 3.12 30.25
C ILE A 219 -5.74 1.80 31.02
N THR A 220 -6.75 1.41 31.80
CA THR A 220 -6.79 0.13 32.52
C THR A 220 -7.39 -0.97 31.64
N VAL A 221 -6.64 -2.05 31.44
CA VAL A 221 -6.97 -3.18 30.54
C VAL A 221 -6.65 -4.54 31.19
N PRO A 222 -7.17 -5.67 30.68
CA PRO A 222 -6.72 -7.02 31.05
C PRO A 222 -5.20 -7.19 30.89
N ASP A 223 -4.57 -7.98 31.76
CA ASP A 223 -3.10 -7.99 31.88
C ASP A 223 -2.34 -8.56 30.67
N ASN A 224 -3.03 -9.28 29.78
CA ASN A 224 -2.52 -9.82 28.53
C ASN A 224 -2.57 -8.83 27.35
N MET A 225 -3.38 -7.77 27.39
CA MET A 225 -3.54 -6.83 26.27
C MET A 225 -2.24 -6.07 26.00
N ILE A 226 -1.73 -6.12 24.78
CA ILE A 226 -0.64 -5.25 24.30
C ILE A 226 -1.28 -4.08 23.56
N LEU A 227 -0.73 -2.88 23.74
CA LEU A 227 -1.33 -1.61 23.30
C LEU A 227 -0.29 -0.76 22.57
N ALA A 228 -0.71 -0.17 21.46
CA ALA A 228 -0.04 0.90 20.70
C ALA A 228 -0.89 2.18 20.83
N SER A 229 -0.28 3.36 20.83
CA SER A 229 -1.01 4.62 21.05
C SER A 229 -0.36 5.84 20.42
N THR A 230 -1.16 6.87 20.16
CA THR A 230 -0.68 8.25 20.03
C THR A 230 0.15 8.65 21.26
N GLY A 231 1.39 9.10 21.04
CA GLY A 231 2.28 9.56 22.09
C GLY A 231 3.02 8.46 22.86
N THR A 232 3.83 8.88 23.82
CA THR A 232 4.79 7.99 24.50
C THR A 232 4.14 7.22 25.65
N THR A 233 4.27 5.89 25.62
CA THR A 233 3.75 4.99 26.65
C THR A 233 4.78 4.76 27.77
N LYS A 234 4.40 5.04 29.02
CA LYS A 234 5.24 4.73 30.20
C LYS A 234 5.07 3.25 30.60
N PRO A 235 6.06 2.63 31.28
CA PRO A 235 5.96 1.23 31.71
C PRO A 235 4.67 0.95 32.51
N SER A 236 3.87 -0.01 32.04
CA SER A 236 2.56 -0.31 32.60
C SER A 236 2.62 -0.78 34.05
N LYS A 237 1.73 -0.27 34.89
CA LYS A 237 1.58 -0.70 36.29
C LYS A 237 0.63 -1.90 36.36
N LYS A 238 0.93 -2.89 37.20
CA LYS A 238 -0.06 -3.93 37.58
C LYS A 238 -0.78 -3.47 38.83
N ASP A 239 -2.06 -3.18 38.70
CA ASP A 239 -2.89 -2.65 39.80
C ASP A 239 -3.65 -3.77 40.54
N GLU A 240 -4.05 -4.82 39.81
CA GLU A 240 -4.66 -6.03 40.36
C GLU A 240 -3.99 -7.30 39.80
N LYS A 241 -4.46 -8.49 40.19
CA LYS A 241 -3.92 -9.77 39.68
C LYS A 241 -4.20 -10.03 38.20
N THR A 242 -5.18 -9.34 37.60
CA THR A 242 -5.76 -9.64 36.28
C THR A 242 -5.81 -8.43 35.34
N THR A 243 -5.37 -7.26 35.79
CA THR A 243 -5.38 -6.01 35.02
C THR A 243 -4.05 -5.27 35.12
N LYS A 244 -3.84 -4.33 34.20
CA LYS A 244 -2.73 -3.38 34.21
C LYS A 244 -3.19 -2.04 33.64
N THR A 245 -2.50 -0.97 34.01
CA THR A 245 -2.76 0.38 33.49
C THR A 245 -1.56 0.91 32.73
N TYR A 246 -1.82 1.42 31.53
CA TYR A 246 -0.86 2.17 30.71
C TYR A 246 -1.04 3.66 30.97
N ASP A 247 0.02 4.36 31.38
CA ASP A 247 0.05 5.82 31.48
C ASP A 247 0.77 6.40 30.27
N ILE A 248 0.06 7.17 29.46
CA ILE A 248 0.49 7.66 28.15
C ILE A 248 0.53 9.19 28.20
N SER A 249 1.54 9.80 27.59
CA SER A 249 1.59 11.25 27.38
C SER A 249 1.90 11.59 25.93
N ALA A 250 1.02 12.40 25.32
CA ALA A 250 1.21 12.97 23.99
C ALA A 250 1.18 14.50 24.08
N GLU A 251 2.15 15.18 23.46
CA GLU A 251 2.21 16.65 23.42
C GLU A 251 2.11 17.13 21.98
N ASN A 252 1.36 18.22 21.76
CA ASN A 252 1.15 18.86 20.45
C ASN A 252 0.59 17.91 19.36
N VAL A 253 -0.48 17.17 19.67
CA VAL A 253 -1.21 16.29 18.72
C VAL A 253 -2.67 16.72 18.59
N ARG A 254 -3.35 16.37 17.49
CA ARG A 254 -4.75 16.77 17.23
C ARG A 254 -5.74 15.90 18.00
N ASP A 255 -5.72 14.61 17.72
CA ASP A 255 -6.51 13.58 18.35
C ASP A 255 -5.63 12.60 19.15
N PHE A 256 -6.27 11.63 19.80
CA PHE A 256 -5.63 10.54 20.53
C PHE A 256 -6.29 9.19 20.19
N ALA A 257 -5.57 8.37 19.43
CA ALA A 257 -5.98 7.00 19.11
C ALA A 257 -5.15 5.97 19.90
N PHE A 258 -5.74 4.80 20.16
CA PHE A 258 -4.99 3.63 20.60
C PHE A 258 -5.58 2.34 20.02
N ILE A 259 -4.72 1.33 19.86
CA ILE A 259 -5.10 0.03 19.33
C ILE A 259 -4.50 -1.05 20.22
N MET A 260 -5.30 -2.03 20.63
CA MET A 260 -4.87 -3.09 21.54
C MET A 260 -5.28 -4.49 21.07
N SER A 261 -4.49 -5.50 21.45
CA SER A 261 -4.76 -6.92 21.22
C SER A 261 -3.92 -7.79 22.17
N PRO A 262 -4.41 -8.95 22.65
CA PRO A 262 -3.56 -9.92 23.34
C PRO A 262 -2.66 -10.71 22.35
N ASN A 263 -2.91 -10.58 21.04
CA ASN A 263 -2.25 -11.34 19.97
C ASN A 263 -1.08 -10.58 19.32
N PHE A 264 -0.82 -9.33 19.72
CA PHE A 264 0.27 -8.54 19.13
C PHE A 264 1.66 -9.05 19.51
N LYS A 265 2.59 -8.87 18.57
CA LYS A 265 4.05 -8.90 18.71
C LYS A 265 4.59 -7.55 18.28
N ILE A 266 5.77 -7.18 18.76
CA ILE A 266 6.39 -5.87 18.50
C ILE A 266 7.77 -6.08 17.87
N ILE A 267 8.07 -5.34 16.81
CA ILE A 267 9.43 -5.13 16.28
C ILE A 267 9.78 -3.66 16.49
N THR A 268 10.83 -3.36 17.26
CA THR A 268 11.28 -1.98 17.50
C THR A 268 12.59 -1.71 16.78
N LYS A 269 12.65 -0.59 16.06
CA LYS A 269 13.83 -0.04 15.38
C LYS A 269 14.00 1.45 15.76
N LYS A 270 15.06 2.09 15.27
CA LYS A 270 15.34 3.52 15.50
C LYS A 270 15.51 4.29 14.20
N CYS A 271 14.92 5.48 14.16
CA CYS A 271 15.11 6.47 13.11
C CYS A 271 15.68 7.74 13.76
N ASP A 272 17.00 7.88 13.74
CA ASP A 272 17.75 8.85 14.54
C ASP A 272 17.37 8.77 16.04
N ASP A 273 16.71 9.79 16.61
CA ASP A 273 16.22 9.76 18.00
C ASP A 273 14.80 9.16 18.14
N ILE A 274 14.04 9.03 17.05
CA ILE A 274 12.67 8.51 16.99
C ILE A 274 12.65 6.99 17.23
N THR A 275 11.85 6.51 18.20
CA THR A 275 11.47 5.10 18.34
C THR A 275 10.48 4.74 17.25
N VAL A 276 10.70 3.65 16.52
CA VAL A 276 9.76 3.20 15.48
C VAL A 276 9.37 1.75 15.76
N ASN A 277 8.09 1.49 16.01
CA ASN A 277 7.58 0.18 16.38
C ASN A 277 6.64 -0.37 15.30
N SER A 278 6.74 -1.66 14.99
CA SER A 278 5.72 -2.39 14.24
C SER A 278 5.00 -3.38 15.15
N PHE A 279 3.71 -3.14 15.36
CA PHE A 279 2.81 -4.05 16.06
C PHE A 279 2.14 -4.96 15.03
N TYR A 280 2.31 -6.27 15.16
CA TYR A 280 1.78 -7.26 14.20
C TYR A 280 1.12 -8.45 14.89
N ILE A 281 0.21 -9.12 14.19
CA ILE A 281 -0.66 -10.17 14.72
C ILE A 281 -0.10 -11.54 14.36
N GLU A 282 0.23 -12.36 15.36
CA GLU A 282 0.70 -13.74 15.13
C GLU A 282 -0.47 -14.74 14.99
N ASP A 283 -1.21 -14.66 13.88
CA ASP A 283 -2.38 -15.50 13.57
C ASP A 283 -2.07 -16.76 12.72
N GLY A 284 -0.79 -17.07 12.51
CA GLY A 284 -0.35 -18.25 11.76
C GLY A 284 -0.32 -18.08 10.24
N VAL A 285 -0.50 -16.86 9.73
CA VAL A 285 -0.17 -16.52 8.33
C VAL A 285 1.35 -16.64 8.09
N LYS A 286 1.76 -17.20 6.95
CA LYS A 286 3.18 -17.37 6.59
C LYS A 286 3.85 -16.00 6.37
N GLU A 287 5.08 -15.85 6.85
CA GLU A 287 5.96 -14.68 6.67
C GLU A 287 5.45 -13.34 7.26
N THR A 288 4.36 -13.31 8.03
CA THR A 288 3.81 -12.07 8.64
C THR A 288 4.83 -11.27 9.45
N ALA A 289 5.66 -11.91 10.28
CA ALA A 289 6.72 -11.22 11.03
C ALA A 289 7.79 -10.58 10.12
N LYS A 290 8.16 -11.25 9.02
CA LYS A 290 9.05 -10.70 7.98
C LYS A 290 8.37 -9.54 7.24
N ARG A 291 7.05 -9.64 7.00
CA ARG A 291 6.29 -8.56 6.36
C ARG A 291 6.15 -7.32 7.25
N ALA A 292 5.95 -7.51 8.55
CA ALA A 292 5.99 -6.45 9.54
C ALA A 292 7.36 -5.74 9.54
N GLU A 293 8.45 -6.50 9.42
CA GLU A 293 9.80 -5.92 9.32
C GLU A 293 10.03 -5.15 8.00
N GLU A 294 9.59 -5.70 6.85
CA GLU A 294 9.65 -5.03 5.54
C GLU A 294 8.92 -3.68 5.53
N LEU A 295 7.72 -3.61 6.14
CA LEU A 295 6.94 -2.38 6.24
C LEU A 295 7.54 -1.41 7.27
N LEU A 296 8.09 -1.90 8.38
CA LEU A 296 8.79 -1.05 9.37
C LEU A 296 10.01 -0.34 8.77
N ASP A 297 10.83 -1.04 8.00
CA ASP A 297 11.97 -0.41 7.30
C ASP A 297 11.50 0.58 6.22
N LEU A 298 10.36 0.32 5.57
CA LEU A 298 9.74 1.26 4.64
C LEU A 298 9.27 2.54 5.33
N SER A 299 8.60 2.44 6.50
CA SER A 299 8.21 3.59 7.31
C SER A 299 9.43 4.41 7.76
N ILE A 300 10.52 3.76 8.16
CA ILE A 300 11.78 4.43 8.55
C ILE A 300 12.39 5.20 7.38
N ASP A 301 12.40 4.63 6.17
CA ASP A 301 12.87 5.34 4.97
C ASP A 301 11.94 6.50 4.59
N ALA A 302 10.61 6.35 4.77
CA ALA A 302 9.63 7.41 4.50
C ALA A 302 9.73 8.58 5.49
N LEU A 303 9.84 8.29 6.80
CA LEU A 303 10.06 9.29 7.86
C LEU A 303 11.31 10.14 7.58
N LYS A 304 12.42 9.52 7.17
CA LYS A 304 13.65 10.22 6.77
C LYS A 304 13.43 11.08 5.53
N PHE A 305 12.81 10.51 4.49
CA PHE A 305 12.62 11.21 3.22
C PHE A 305 11.73 12.46 3.37
N PHE A 306 10.60 12.37 4.07
CA PHE A 306 9.75 13.53 4.35
C PHE A 306 10.43 14.49 5.35
N GLY A 307 11.19 13.95 6.31
CA GLY A 307 12.12 14.67 7.19
C GLY A 307 13.04 15.63 6.45
N ASP A 308 13.74 15.12 5.43
CA ASP A 308 14.68 15.88 4.60
C ASP A 308 14.01 16.76 3.55
N ASN A 309 12.87 16.34 2.97
CA ASN A 309 12.24 17.02 1.83
C ASN A 309 11.18 18.06 2.24
N PHE A 310 10.51 17.92 3.38
CA PHE A 310 9.40 18.81 3.80
C PHE A 310 9.65 19.47 5.15
N GLY A 311 10.25 18.76 6.11
CA GLY A 311 10.63 19.31 7.41
C GLY A 311 10.75 18.24 8.48
N LYS A 312 11.36 18.54 9.62
CA LYS A 312 11.59 17.52 10.66
C LYS A 312 10.27 17.03 11.27
N TYR A 313 10.10 15.70 11.31
CA TYR A 313 9.15 15.03 12.19
C TYR A 313 9.36 15.50 13.64
N PRO A 314 8.33 16.01 14.34
CA PRO A 314 8.55 16.69 15.62
C PRO A 314 8.55 15.76 16.85
N TYR A 315 7.95 14.57 16.72
CA TYR A 315 7.71 13.65 17.84
C TYR A 315 8.89 12.69 18.09
N LYS A 316 8.74 11.77 19.06
CA LYS A 316 9.79 10.82 19.50
C LYS A 316 9.46 9.34 19.33
N GLU A 317 8.25 9.04 18.91
CA GLU A 317 7.72 7.69 18.72
C GLU A 317 6.87 7.68 17.43
N PHE A 318 6.86 6.56 16.71
CA PHE A 318 5.98 6.31 15.58
C PHE A 318 5.66 4.81 15.47
N ASP A 319 4.37 4.48 15.52
CA ASP A 319 3.87 3.11 15.49
C ASP A 319 3.20 2.77 14.14
N ILE A 320 3.49 1.58 13.60
CA ILE A 320 2.74 0.99 12.48
C ILE A 320 2.04 -0.29 12.98
N VAL A 321 0.70 -0.31 12.92
CA VAL A 321 -0.11 -1.32 13.62
C VAL A 321 -0.94 -2.17 12.64
N GLU A 322 -0.67 -3.47 12.59
CA GLU A 322 -1.49 -4.42 11.83
C GLU A 322 -2.87 -4.59 12.50
N THR A 323 -3.94 -4.41 11.73
CA THR A 323 -5.31 -4.66 12.17
C THR A 323 -6.11 -5.40 11.09
N TYR A 324 -7.40 -5.60 11.36
CA TYR A 324 -8.33 -6.19 10.40
C TYR A 324 -9.12 -5.15 9.59
N ILE A 325 -8.74 -3.86 9.60
CA ILE A 325 -9.45 -2.81 8.85
C ILE A 325 -9.62 -3.20 7.36
N GLN A 326 -10.85 -3.07 6.84
CA GLN A 326 -11.14 -3.40 5.45
C GLN A 326 -10.86 -2.20 4.52
N ALA A 327 -10.26 -2.47 3.36
CA ALA A 327 -10.05 -1.55 2.23
C ALA A 327 -9.19 -0.28 2.46
N PHE A 328 -8.85 0.07 3.70
CA PHE A 328 -8.15 1.32 4.06
C PHE A 328 -6.93 1.10 4.96
N ALA A 329 -6.22 2.19 5.22
CA ALA A 329 -5.34 2.41 6.36
C ALA A 329 -5.72 3.78 6.98
N MET A 330 -5.12 4.19 8.10
CA MET A 330 -5.41 5.46 8.79
C MET A 330 -4.15 6.09 9.39
N GLU A 331 -4.17 7.41 9.57
CA GLU A 331 -3.01 8.28 9.76
C GLU A 331 -2.84 8.94 11.15
N TYR A 332 -3.39 8.36 12.21
CA TYR A 332 -3.43 8.98 13.54
C TYR A 332 -2.08 9.54 14.04
N PRO A 333 -2.07 10.57 14.91
CA PRO A 333 -0.83 11.19 15.37
C PRO A 333 0.09 10.18 16.03
N GLN A 334 1.30 10.02 15.49
CA GLN A 334 2.32 9.05 15.93
C GLN A 334 1.93 7.57 15.78
N LEU A 335 0.79 7.22 15.16
CA LEU A 335 0.33 5.84 15.02
C LEU A 335 -0.46 5.65 13.72
N ILE A 336 -0.02 4.75 12.83
CA ILE A 336 -0.76 4.42 11.61
C ILE A 336 -1.42 3.05 11.71
N GLN A 337 -2.71 2.99 11.36
CA GLN A 337 -3.50 1.76 11.37
C GLN A 337 -3.44 1.12 9.99
N MET A 338 -2.93 -0.10 9.90
CA MET A 338 -2.82 -0.86 8.65
C MET A 338 -3.81 -2.03 8.61
N GLY A 339 -4.16 -2.47 7.41
CA GLY A 339 -4.79 -3.78 7.19
C GLY A 339 -3.80 -4.95 7.35
N LYS A 340 -4.30 -6.19 7.29
CA LYS A 340 -3.51 -7.42 7.47
C LYS A 340 -2.28 -7.52 6.57
N TYR A 341 -1.16 -7.94 7.15
CA TYR A 341 0.14 -8.07 6.50
C TYR A 341 0.25 -9.39 5.74
N TYR A 342 0.02 -9.32 4.43
CA TYR A 342 0.27 -10.42 3.49
C TYR A 342 1.63 -10.28 2.79
N PRO A 343 2.35 -11.38 2.50
CA PRO A 343 3.63 -11.32 1.80
C PRO A 343 3.50 -10.79 0.37
N ASN A 344 4.42 -9.91 -0.04
CA ASN A 344 4.46 -9.38 -1.40
C ASN A 344 5.20 -10.34 -2.36
N TYR A 345 4.44 -11.10 -3.15
CA TYR A 345 4.96 -11.95 -4.23
C TYR A 345 5.05 -11.26 -5.59
N ASN A 346 4.68 -9.98 -5.67
CA ASN A 346 4.51 -9.25 -6.94
C ASN A 346 5.74 -8.39 -7.32
N GLY A 347 6.83 -8.45 -6.55
CA GLY A 347 8.16 -7.92 -6.91
C GLY A 347 8.31 -6.40 -7.06
N GLY A 348 7.21 -5.64 -7.11
CA GLY A 348 7.15 -4.18 -7.16
C GLY A 348 6.25 -3.64 -6.04
N VAL A 349 5.99 -2.34 -6.05
CA VAL A 349 5.19 -1.68 -5.00
C VAL A 349 3.78 -2.28 -4.96
N SER A 350 3.43 -2.83 -3.81
CA SER A 350 2.12 -3.36 -3.45
C SER A 350 1.30 -2.33 -2.68
N PHE A 351 -0.03 -2.49 -2.66
CA PHE A 351 -0.94 -1.58 -1.95
C PHE A 351 -0.53 -1.31 -0.50
N ALA A 352 -0.11 -2.35 0.25
CA ALA A 352 0.33 -2.18 1.64
C ALA A 352 1.63 -1.34 1.76
N GLU A 353 2.52 -1.37 0.78
CA GLU A 353 3.70 -0.50 0.75
C GLU A 353 3.33 0.93 0.32
N GLU A 354 2.39 1.09 -0.62
CA GLU A 354 1.89 2.39 -1.06
C GLU A 354 1.18 3.13 0.09
N SER A 355 0.23 2.49 0.77
CA SER A 355 -0.41 3.00 1.99
C SER A 355 0.58 3.24 3.13
N THR A 356 1.55 2.35 3.38
CA THR A 356 2.55 2.58 4.44
C THR A 356 3.34 3.89 4.22
N VAL A 357 3.60 4.27 2.97
CA VAL A 357 4.25 5.56 2.66
C VAL A 357 3.24 6.71 2.73
N HIS A 358 1.97 6.46 2.39
CA HIS A 358 0.87 7.42 2.48
C HIS A 358 0.61 7.85 3.93
N GLU A 359 0.36 6.90 4.84
CA GLU A 359 0.02 7.23 6.24
C GLU A 359 1.20 7.86 6.99
N VAL A 360 2.44 7.52 6.59
CA VAL A 360 3.66 8.20 7.06
C VAL A 360 3.76 9.62 6.49
N GLY A 361 3.27 9.87 5.27
CA GLY A 361 3.19 11.19 4.66
C GLY A 361 2.20 12.10 5.37
N HIS A 362 1.06 11.55 5.81
CA HIS A 362 0.06 12.27 6.61
C HIS A 362 0.57 12.71 8.00
N GLN A 363 1.72 12.17 8.46
CA GLN A 363 2.37 12.72 9.63
C GLN A 363 2.86 14.18 9.44
N TRP A 364 2.99 14.64 8.17
CA TRP A 364 3.26 16.03 7.81
C TRP A 364 1.98 16.81 7.50
N TRP A 365 1.06 16.23 6.72
CA TRP A 365 -0.17 16.86 6.21
C TRP A 365 -1.37 16.14 6.83
N TYR A 366 -2.31 16.86 7.45
CA TYR A 366 -3.04 16.39 8.65
C TYR A 366 -2.19 16.53 9.93
N VAL A 367 -1.46 15.51 10.40
CA VAL A 367 -0.99 15.46 11.80
C VAL A 367 -0.20 16.70 12.23
N THR A 368 0.86 17.08 11.51
CA THR A 368 1.69 18.25 11.90
C THR A 368 1.20 19.57 11.31
N VAL A 369 0.70 19.57 10.06
CA VAL A 369 0.00 20.69 9.41
C VAL A 369 -1.40 20.23 9.05
N GLY A 370 -2.37 20.64 9.85
CA GLY A 370 -3.76 20.18 9.71
C GLY A 370 -4.61 21.14 8.91
N ASN A 371 -5.88 20.78 8.82
CA ASN A 371 -6.91 21.47 8.06
C ASN A 371 -8.29 21.07 8.61
N ASN A 372 -9.36 21.62 8.07
CA ASN A 372 -10.70 21.11 8.32
C ASN A 372 -10.95 19.96 7.33
N GLU A 373 -10.87 18.70 7.76
CA GLU A 373 -11.03 17.55 6.85
C GLU A 373 -12.39 17.55 6.14
N PHE A 374 -13.44 18.07 6.78
CA PHE A 374 -14.76 18.19 6.16
C PHE A 374 -14.83 19.24 5.02
N LYS A 375 -14.02 20.31 5.06
CA LYS A 375 -14.08 21.46 4.12
C LYS A 375 -12.92 21.55 3.15
N ASP A 376 -11.74 21.15 3.61
CA ASP A 376 -10.43 21.43 3.02
C ASP A 376 -9.64 20.13 2.74
N THR A 377 -10.32 18.97 2.55
CA THR A 377 -9.81 17.62 2.19
C THR A 377 -8.85 17.52 0.98
N PHE A 378 -8.50 18.65 0.38
CA PHE A 378 -7.44 18.75 -0.62
C PHE A 378 -6.05 18.96 0.01
N LEU A 379 -5.97 19.59 1.19
CA LEU A 379 -4.70 20.05 1.78
C LEU A 379 -3.86 18.92 2.39
N ASP A 380 -4.52 17.86 2.84
CA ASP A 380 -4.01 16.61 3.38
C ASP A 380 -3.91 15.55 2.27
N GLU A 381 -5.01 14.87 1.94
CA GLU A 381 -5.12 13.71 1.03
C GLU A 381 -4.37 13.90 -0.29
N SER A 382 -4.54 15.07 -0.93
CA SER A 382 -3.95 15.33 -2.25
C SER A 382 -2.47 15.66 -2.18
N LEU A 383 -2.03 16.30 -1.08
CA LEU A 383 -0.63 16.60 -0.84
C LEU A 383 0.13 15.35 -0.35
N THR A 384 -0.52 14.48 0.43
CA THR A 384 -0.01 13.15 0.81
C THR A 384 0.04 12.22 -0.40
N ALA A 385 -0.96 12.20 -1.28
CA ALA A 385 -0.93 11.42 -2.52
C ALA A 385 0.22 11.86 -3.45
N PHE A 386 0.42 13.17 -3.64
CA PHE A 386 1.60 13.68 -4.35
C PHE A 386 2.90 13.29 -3.63
N SER A 387 2.97 13.44 -2.30
CA SER A 387 4.16 13.11 -1.49
C SER A 387 4.54 11.63 -1.60
N THR A 388 3.55 10.74 -1.60
CA THR A 388 3.68 9.30 -1.80
C THR A 388 4.25 9.00 -3.18
N ALA A 389 3.66 9.60 -4.23
CA ALA A 389 4.11 9.43 -5.60
C ALA A 389 5.54 9.99 -5.81
N TYR A 390 5.87 11.10 -5.14
CA TYR A 390 7.19 11.73 -5.16
C TYR A 390 8.25 10.88 -4.43
N TYR A 391 7.91 10.27 -3.28
CA TYR A 391 8.76 9.29 -2.59
C TYR A 391 9.13 8.12 -3.51
N PHE A 392 8.14 7.50 -4.16
CA PHE A 392 8.40 6.37 -5.06
C PHE A 392 9.13 6.77 -6.35
N GLU A 393 8.92 8.00 -6.85
CA GLU A 393 9.71 8.58 -7.95
C GLU A 393 11.21 8.66 -7.58
N LYS A 394 11.54 9.12 -6.36
CA LYS A 394 12.94 9.25 -5.91
C LYS A 394 13.57 7.93 -5.45
N LYS A 395 12.82 7.03 -4.81
CA LYS A 395 13.33 5.77 -4.26
C LYS A 395 13.57 4.69 -5.34
N TYR A 396 12.67 4.58 -6.31
CA TYR A 396 12.73 3.51 -7.33
C TYR A 396 12.90 4.01 -8.76
N GLY A 397 12.75 5.32 -9.00
CA GLY A 397 12.96 5.97 -10.30
C GLY A 397 11.67 6.54 -10.88
N LYS A 398 11.82 7.40 -11.90
CA LYS A 398 10.72 8.15 -12.54
C LYS A 398 9.52 7.29 -12.92
N TYR A 399 9.77 6.08 -13.41
CA TYR A 399 8.76 5.12 -13.89
C TYR A 399 8.48 3.99 -12.89
N SER A 400 8.74 4.20 -11.59
CA SER A 400 8.23 3.35 -10.53
C SER A 400 6.71 3.21 -10.63
N SER A 401 6.14 2.02 -10.39
CA SER A 401 4.69 1.77 -10.52
C SER A 401 3.80 2.66 -9.66
N ALA A 402 4.32 3.11 -8.51
CA ALA A 402 3.69 4.09 -7.62
C ALA A 402 4.27 5.52 -7.76
N GLY A 403 5.27 5.73 -8.62
CA GLY A 403 5.92 7.03 -8.83
C GLY A 403 5.10 8.00 -9.70
N VAL A 404 5.31 9.32 -9.54
CA VAL A 404 4.51 10.41 -10.18
C VAL A 404 4.15 10.18 -11.66
N ALA A 405 5.07 9.66 -12.47
CA ALA A 405 4.79 9.41 -13.89
C ALA A 405 3.69 8.34 -14.12
N VAL A 406 3.54 7.39 -13.20
CA VAL A 406 2.71 6.18 -13.33
C VAL A 406 1.50 6.19 -12.40
N SER A 407 1.65 6.66 -11.15
CA SER A 407 0.52 6.77 -10.22
C SER A 407 -0.40 7.95 -10.56
N LEU A 408 0.17 9.06 -11.04
CA LEU A 408 -0.57 10.29 -11.36
C LEU A 408 -0.65 10.53 -12.88
N ARG A 409 0.48 10.85 -13.54
CA ARG A 409 0.50 11.35 -14.93
C ARG A 409 -0.12 10.37 -15.95
N SER A 410 0.21 9.08 -15.92
CA SER A 410 -0.39 8.10 -16.83
C SER A 410 -1.83 7.73 -16.50
N LYS A 411 -2.33 8.06 -15.30
CA LYS A 411 -3.72 7.79 -14.88
C LYS A 411 -4.65 9.00 -15.02
N ALA A 412 -4.15 10.16 -15.46
CA ALA A 412 -4.94 11.38 -15.65
C ALA A 412 -6.25 11.17 -16.46
N ASP A 413 -6.23 10.26 -17.44
CA ASP A 413 -7.39 9.91 -18.25
C ASP A 413 -8.42 8.99 -17.55
N ILE A 414 -8.02 8.28 -16.49
CA ILE A 414 -8.91 7.48 -15.62
C ILE A 414 -9.70 8.36 -14.66
N PHE A 415 -9.14 9.53 -14.30
CA PHE A 415 -9.79 10.51 -13.42
C PHE A 415 -10.82 11.40 -14.15
N LYS A 416 -10.96 11.24 -15.48
CA LYS A 416 -11.99 11.94 -16.28
C LYS A 416 -13.42 11.67 -15.80
N GLY A 417 -14.29 12.62 -16.09
CA GLY A 417 -15.72 12.55 -15.80
C GLY A 417 -16.06 12.82 -14.34
N CYS A 418 -15.12 13.31 -13.52
CA CYS A 418 -15.45 13.83 -12.20
C CYS A 418 -16.12 15.20 -12.37
N SER A 419 -17.34 15.30 -11.85
CA SER A 419 -18.25 16.42 -12.07
C SER A 419 -18.26 17.43 -10.92
N THR A 420 -17.70 17.03 -9.78
CA THR A 420 -17.36 17.86 -8.62
C THR A 420 -15.93 18.42 -8.79
N PRO A 421 -15.67 19.72 -8.54
CA PRO A 421 -14.31 20.28 -8.52
C PRO A 421 -13.60 19.89 -7.22
N ILE A 422 -12.27 20.02 -7.16
CA ILE A 422 -11.45 19.52 -6.04
C ILE A 422 -11.70 20.36 -4.76
N ASN A 423 -11.89 21.67 -4.91
CA ASN A 423 -12.14 22.61 -3.82
C ASN A 423 -13.62 22.59 -3.39
N VAL A 424 -14.04 21.52 -2.70
CA VAL A 424 -15.38 21.38 -2.07
C VAL A 424 -15.29 20.68 -0.71
N PRO A 425 -16.27 20.91 0.19
CA PRO A 425 -16.48 20.07 1.35
C PRO A 425 -16.98 18.66 0.97
N VAL A 426 -16.76 17.70 1.88
CA VAL A 426 -17.06 16.28 1.68
C VAL A 426 -18.53 15.99 1.39
N ASP A 427 -19.46 16.80 1.93
CA ASP A 427 -20.90 16.66 1.73
C ASP A 427 -21.38 16.94 0.29
N GLN A 428 -20.53 17.54 -0.54
CA GLN A 428 -20.77 17.81 -1.96
C GLN A 428 -20.07 16.81 -2.89
N ILE A 429 -19.40 15.80 -2.33
CA ILE A 429 -18.66 14.77 -3.07
C ILE A 429 -19.56 13.56 -3.34
N LYS A 430 -19.54 13.07 -4.58
CA LYS A 430 -20.22 11.83 -4.95
C LYS A 430 -19.39 10.63 -4.49
N ASN A 431 -20.04 9.61 -3.93
CA ASN A 431 -19.41 8.42 -3.33
C ASN A 431 -18.40 7.70 -4.24
N ASN A 432 -18.53 7.84 -5.56
CA ASN A 432 -17.65 7.23 -6.57
C ASN A 432 -16.65 8.22 -7.22
N GLU A 433 -16.63 9.48 -6.81
CA GLU A 433 -15.66 10.50 -7.26
C GLU A 433 -14.51 10.71 -6.26
N PHE A 434 -14.74 10.59 -4.94
CA PHE A 434 -13.76 10.85 -3.87
C PHE A 434 -12.30 10.43 -4.17
N GLY A 435 -12.05 9.12 -4.32
CA GLY A 435 -10.69 8.60 -4.55
C GLY A 435 -10.07 9.01 -5.90
N ARG A 436 -10.87 9.47 -6.87
CA ARG A 436 -10.37 10.04 -8.13
C ARG A 436 -10.09 11.55 -7.99
N LEU A 437 -10.85 12.23 -7.13
CA LEU A 437 -10.79 13.67 -6.91
C LEU A 437 -9.50 14.08 -6.17
N PHE A 438 -9.20 13.48 -5.03
CA PHE A 438 -8.05 13.90 -4.21
C PHE A 438 -6.76 13.18 -4.60
N TYR A 439 -6.69 11.86 -4.41
CA TYR A 439 -5.51 11.04 -4.76
C TYR A 439 -5.10 11.19 -6.23
N GLY A 440 -6.07 11.32 -7.15
CA GLY A 440 -5.85 11.45 -8.58
C GLY A 440 -5.68 12.89 -9.05
N MET A 441 -6.79 13.63 -9.15
CA MET A 441 -6.80 14.99 -9.71
C MET A 441 -6.06 15.98 -8.80
N GLY A 442 -6.25 15.89 -7.48
CA GLY A 442 -5.55 16.71 -6.48
C GLY A 442 -4.04 16.49 -6.49
N GLY A 443 -3.58 15.23 -6.51
CA GLY A 443 -2.17 14.90 -6.69
C GLY A 443 -1.57 15.49 -7.98
N LEU A 444 -2.35 15.56 -9.06
CA LEU A 444 -1.96 16.21 -10.31
C LEU A 444 -1.88 17.75 -10.21
N VAL A 445 -2.57 18.41 -9.27
CA VAL A 445 -2.40 19.86 -9.01
C VAL A 445 -0.99 20.14 -8.49
N PHE A 446 -0.50 19.34 -7.56
CA PHE A 446 0.85 19.49 -7.01
C PHE A 446 1.95 19.13 -8.02
N GLU A 447 1.72 18.15 -8.91
CA GLU A 447 2.62 17.92 -10.05
C GLU A 447 2.56 19.08 -11.07
N ASN A 448 1.39 19.65 -11.35
CA ASN A 448 1.28 20.83 -12.21
C ASN A 448 2.06 22.01 -11.63
N LEU A 449 1.94 22.23 -10.31
CA LEU A 449 2.76 23.21 -9.59
C LEU A 449 4.25 22.90 -9.70
N ARG A 450 4.69 21.65 -9.47
CA ARG A 450 6.11 21.25 -9.59
C ARG A 450 6.66 21.53 -10.99
N GLN A 451 5.92 21.17 -12.04
CA GLN A 451 6.31 21.44 -13.43
C GLN A 451 6.31 22.94 -13.75
N LYS A 452 5.37 23.72 -13.18
CA LYS A 452 5.25 25.17 -13.36
C LYS A 452 6.38 25.97 -12.69
N VAL A 453 6.86 25.57 -11.51
CA VAL A 453 7.86 26.32 -10.74
C VAL A 453 9.26 25.71 -10.70
N GLY A 454 9.41 24.43 -11.06
CA GLY A 454 10.63 23.64 -10.94
C GLY A 454 10.82 23.02 -9.54
N GLU A 455 11.38 21.82 -9.48
CA GLU A 455 11.43 21.00 -8.25
C GLU A 455 12.09 21.69 -7.05
N GLU A 456 13.22 22.38 -7.25
CA GLU A 456 13.89 23.13 -6.17
C GLU A 456 12.99 24.22 -5.57
N LYS A 457 12.17 24.87 -6.41
CA LYS A 457 11.26 25.94 -6.00
C LYS A 457 9.99 25.38 -5.38
N PHE A 458 9.50 24.25 -5.87
CA PHE A 458 8.40 23.49 -5.28
C PHE A 458 8.77 23.03 -3.86
N LEU A 459 9.94 22.41 -3.66
CA LEU A 459 10.37 21.99 -2.32
C LEU A 459 10.54 23.19 -1.35
N LYS A 460 10.90 24.38 -1.83
CA LYS A 460 10.91 25.61 -1.01
C LYS A 460 9.49 26.03 -0.60
N ILE A 461 8.51 25.94 -1.50
CA ILE A 461 7.09 26.19 -1.17
C ILE A 461 6.63 25.21 -0.08
N ILE A 462 6.82 23.90 -0.28
CA ILE A 462 6.35 22.87 0.66
C ILE A 462 7.04 22.99 2.03
N LYS A 463 8.36 23.24 2.07
CA LYS A 463 9.09 23.50 3.33
C LYS A 463 8.62 24.76 4.04
N ALA A 464 8.27 25.83 3.32
CA ALA A 464 7.76 27.06 3.91
C ALA A 464 6.31 26.94 4.40
N TYR A 465 5.46 26.19 3.70
CA TYR A 465 4.12 25.85 4.16
C TYR A 465 4.17 25.04 5.46
N TYR A 466 5.01 23.99 5.49
CA TYR A 466 5.28 23.21 6.70
C TYR A 466 5.76 24.08 7.87
N ALA A 467 6.83 24.85 7.67
CA ALA A 467 7.43 25.65 8.73
C ALA A 467 6.53 26.79 9.26
N LYS A 468 5.61 27.31 8.45
CA LYS A 468 4.64 28.33 8.90
C LYS A 468 3.45 27.75 9.66
N ASN A 469 3.04 26.52 9.33
CA ASN A 469 1.78 25.92 9.77
C ASN A 469 1.94 24.68 10.68
N THR A 470 3.18 24.33 11.03
CA THR A 470 3.49 23.35 12.10
C THR A 470 2.67 23.66 13.35
N PHE A 471 1.94 22.67 13.85
CA PHE A 471 1.03 22.75 15.00
C PHE A 471 -0.09 23.81 14.85
N LYS A 472 -0.68 23.89 13.66
CA LYS A 472 -1.91 24.68 13.41
C LYS A 472 -2.89 23.88 12.54
N ASN A 473 -4.11 24.38 12.41
CA ASN A 473 -4.98 24.11 11.27
C ASN A 473 -4.80 25.23 10.25
N ALA A 474 -4.29 24.88 9.07
CA ALA A 474 -4.22 25.73 7.90
C ALA A 474 -5.46 25.53 7.03
N ASN A 475 -5.80 26.55 6.26
CA ASN A 475 -6.80 26.49 5.20
C ASN A 475 -6.12 26.81 3.85
N LEU A 476 -6.92 26.94 2.80
CA LEU A 476 -6.43 27.20 1.45
C LEU A 476 -5.61 28.51 1.34
N ASP A 477 -5.93 29.56 2.10
CA ASP A 477 -5.25 30.86 1.99
C ASP A 477 -3.79 30.80 2.48
N GLU A 478 -3.43 30.02 3.52
CA GLU A 478 -2.02 29.90 3.92
C GLU A 478 -1.20 29.14 2.88
N LEU A 479 -1.77 28.14 2.20
CA LEU A 479 -1.12 27.44 1.09
C LEU A 479 -0.91 28.38 -0.10
N LEU A 480 -1.97 29.05 -0.55
CA LEU A 480 -1.92 29.99 -1.67
C LEU A 480 -0.98 31.18 -1.40
N SER A 481 -0.91 31.65 -0.14
CA SER A 481 0.00 32.71 0.30
C SER A 481 1.47 32.32 0.14
N VAL A 482 1.86 31.10 0.54
CA VAL A 482 3.24 30.59 0.36
C VAL A 482 3.56 30.35 -1.11
N ILE A 483 2.59 29.88 -1.89
CA ILE A 483 2.74 29.74 -3.35
C ILE A 483 2.94 31.10 -4.03
N ASP A 484 2.31 32.18 -3.56
CA ASP A 484 2.52 33.53 -4.11
C ASP A 484 3.88 34.12 -3.69
N GLU A 485 4.23 34.05 -2.41
CA GLU A 485 5.49 34.59 -1.85
C GLU A 485 6.72 33.96 -2.53
N ILE A 486 6.72 32.64 -2.71
CA ILE A 486 7.86 31.91 -3.26
C ILE A 486 7.63 31.67 -4.76
N GLY A 487 6.55 30.96 -5.12
CA GLY A 487 6.23 30.58 -6.49
C GLY A 487 5.97 31.76 -7.42
N GLY A 488 5.30 32.80 -6.90
CA GLY A 488 4.85 34.00 -7.62
C GLY A 488 3.42 33.86 -8.13
N LYS A 489 2.70 34.98 -8.29
CA LYS A 489 1.26 35.04 -8.60
C LYS A 489 0.77 34.05 -9.67
N GLN A 490 1.51 33.84 -10.76
CA GLN A 490 1.12 32.88 -11.81
C GLN A 490 1.02 31.42 -11.32
N ALA A 491 1.79 31.03 -10.30
CA ALA A 491 1.70 29.72 -9.68
C ALA A 491 0.48 29.61 -8.77
N LYS A 492 0.16 30.68 -8.00
CA LYS A 492 -1.06 30.77 -7.20
C LYS A 492 -2.30 30.73 -8.09
N ASP A 493 -2.32 31.54 -9.14
CA ASP A 493 -3.42 31.62 -10.11
C ASP A 493 -3.65 30.27 -10.81
N GLN A 494 -2.57 29.53 -11.11
CA GLN A 494 -2.67 28.16 -11.66
C GLN A 494 -3.34 27.21 -10.67
N VAL A 495 -2.83 27.11 -9.43
CA VAL A 495 -3.38 26.19 -8.42
C VAL A 495 -4.84 26.53 -8.10
N LEU A 496 -5.17 27.82 -7.97
CA LEU A 496 -6.54 28.29 -7.76
C LEU A 496 -7.46 27.97 -8.95
N SER A 497 -6.95 28.01 -10.19
CA SER A 497 -7.68 27.57 -11.37
C SER A 497 -7.90 26.06 -11.35
N ASP A 498 -6.86 25.28 -11.07
CA ASP A 498 -6.88 23.81 -11.13
C ASP A 498 -7.88 23.22 -10.12
N ILE A 499 -7.83 23.64 -8.86
CA ILE A 499 -8.71 23.10 -7.79
C ILE A 499 -10.20 23.45 -7.98
N ASN A 500 -10.51 24.55 -8.66
CA ASN A 500 -11.88 24.97 -8.93
C ASN A 500 -12.41 24.48 -10.30
N TYR A 501 -11.58 23.81 -11.11
CA TYR A 501 -11.98 23.32 -12.43
C TYR A 501 -12.63 21.94 -12.34
N LYS A 502 -13.85 21.80 -12.88
CA LYS A 502 -14.55 20.51 -13.02
C LYS A 502 -13.92 19.70 -14.15
N ASP A 503 -13.74 18.40 -13.96
CA ASP A 503 -13.00 17.53 -14.89
C ASP A 503 -11.56 18.03 -15.16
N PHE A 504 -10.85 18.44 -14.11
CA PHE A 504 -9.42 18.83 -14.18
C PHE A 504 -8.54 17.70 -14.71
N ASN A 505 -8.24 17.76 -16.01
CA ASN A 505 -7.27 16.93 -16.70
C ASN A 505 -6.24 17.82 -17.43
N PRO A 506 -5.08 18.10 -16.80
CA PRO A 506 -4.03 18.92 -17.40
C PRO A 506 -3.29 18.14 -18.49
N LYS A 507 -3.79 18.21 -19.74
CA LYS A 507 -3.27 17.45 -20.90
C LYS A 507 -1.77 17.60 -21.16
N HIS A 508 -1.15 18.72 -20.76
CA HIS A 508 0.30 18.92 -20.87
C HIS A 508 1.12 18.08 -19.88
N LEU A 509 0.49 17.49 -18.85
CA LEU A 509 1.09 16.51 -17.96
C LEU A 509 0.97 15.07 -18.47
N ALA A 510 0.32 14.80 -19.60
CA ALA A 510 0.30 13.47 -20.20
C ALA A 510 1.74 12.96 -20.46
N LEU A 511 1.94 11.65 -20.50
CA LEU A 511 3.23 11.08 -20.88
C LEU A 511 3.45 11.25 -22.39
N SER A 512 4.60 11.82 -22.76
CA SER A 512 5.05 11.88 -24.15
C SER A 512 5.40 10.48 -24.69
N SER A 513 5.43 10.29 -26.02
CA SER A 513 5.70 8.98 -26.62
C SER A 513 7.02 8.35 -26.14
N SER A 514 8.07 9.16 -25.95
CA SER A 514 9.35 8.72 -25.38
C SER A 514 9.23 8.30 -23.92
N GLU A 515 8.41 8.98 -23.11
CA GLU A 515 8.12 8.57 -21.74
C GLU A 515 7.27 7.29 -21.71
N LEU A 516 6.38 7.08 -22.68
CA LEU A 516 5.63 5.83 -22.86
C LEU A 516 6.52 4.67 -23.33
N ASP A 517 7.55 4.92 -24.14
CA ASP A 517 8.55 3.92 -24.54
C ASP A 517 9.51 3.57 -23.39
N GLU A 518 9.88 4.53 -22.55
CA GLU A 518 10.64 4.26 -21.32
C GLU A 518 9.78 3.52 -20.30
N LEU A 519 8.52 3.96 -20.13
CA LEU A 519 7.48 3.21 -19.41
C LEU A 519 7.33 1.80 -20.00
N LYS A 520 7.46 1.58 -21.31
CA LYS A 520 7.38 0.23 -21.89
C LYS A 520 8.62 -0.62 -21.60
N LYS A 521 9.84 -0.09 -21.81
CA LYS A 521 11.09 -0.81 -21.53
C LYS A 521 11.20 -1.21 -20.06
N GLU A 522 10.78 -0.32 -19.17
CA GLU A 522 10.71 -0.65 -17.75
C GLU A 522 9.56 -1.68 -17.53
N ASN A 523 8.35 -1.53 -18.12
CA ASN A 523 7.21 -2.48 -18.02
C ASN A 523 7.60 -3.94 -18.21
N ASP A 524 8.52 -4.24 -19.13
CA ASP A 524 8.86 -5.62 -19.46
C ASP A 524 9.70 -6.31 -18.36
N LYS A 525 10.46 -5.58 -17.52
CA LYS A 525 11.45 -6.21 -16.62
C LYS A 525 11.02 -6.42 -15.15
N LEU A 526 10.02 -5.70 -14.62
CA LEU A 526 9.36 -6.19 -13.38
C LEU A 526 8.52 -7.42 -13.69
N LEU A 527 7.87 -7.50 -14.86
CA LEU A 527 7.26 -8.74 -15.33
C LEU A 527 8.29 -9.89 -15.39
N ARG A 528 9.47 -9.68 -16.01
CA ARG A 528 10.58 -10.67 -15.96
C ARG A 528 10.96 -11.04 -14.51
N ASN A 529 11.08 -10.06 -13.60
CA ASN A 529 11.43 -10.30 -12.20
C ASN A 529 10.32 -11.03 -11.40
N GLN A 530 9.04 -10.74 -11.63
CA GLN A 530 7.88 -11.43 -11.04
C GLN A 530 7.87 -12.90 -11.45
N ILE A 531 8.01 -13.14 -12.77
CA ILE A 531 8.10 -14.48 -13.34
C ILE A 531 9.33 -15.22 -12.76
N LYS A 532 10.48 -14.55 -12.66
CA LYS A 532 11.70 -15.12 -12.05
C LYS A 532 11.50 -15.45 -10.56
N GLN A 533 10.91 -14.55 -9.77
CA GLN A 533 10.62 -14.78 -8.34
C GLN A 533 9.66 -15.96 -8.16
N ARG A 534 8.61 -16.06 -8.99
CA ARG A 534 7.71 -17.21 -9.03
C ARG A 534 8.44 -18.52 -9.33
N PHE A 535 9.35 -18.54 -10.31
CA PHE A 535 10.17 -19.73 -10.58
C PHE A 535 11.17 -20.05 -9.45
N VAL A 536 11.77 -19.04 -8.80
CA VAL A 536 12.63 -19.23 -7.62
C VAL A 536 11.84 -19.79 -6.43
N TYR A 537 10.60 -19.37 -6.21
CA TYR A 537 9.70 -19.95 -5.21
C TYR A 537 9.38 -21.41 -5.54
N LEU A 538 8.97 -21.71 -6.77
CA LEU A 538 8.71 -23.09 -7.23
C LEU A 538 9.94 -23.99 -7.05
N LYS A 539 11.15 -23.48 -7.32
CA LYS A 539 12.43 -24.19 -7.15
C LYS A 539 12.81 -24.44 -5.68
N LYS A 540 12.25 -23.69 -4.71
CA LYS A 540 12.41 -23.96 -3.27
C LYS A 540 11.45 -25.04 -2.78
N GLU A 541 10.21 -25.04 -3.27
CA GLU A 541 9.19 -26.01 -2.85
C GLU A 541 9.36 -27.37 -3.55
N ASN A 542 9.92 -27.44 -4.77
CA ASN A 542 10.27 -28.67 -5.50
C ASN A 542 11.56 -28.50 -6.33
N LYS A 543 12.35 -29.58 -6.52
CA LYS A 543 13.62 -29.58 -7.31
C LYS A 543 13.40 -29.52 -8.84
N ASN A 544 12.76 -28.48 -9.35
CA ASN A 544 12.32 -28.42 -10.74
C ASN A 544 13.40 -27.87 -11.73
N ASN A 545 13.75 -28.64 -12.78
CA ASN A 545 14.65 -28.21 -13.85
C ASN A 545 13.96 -27.28 -14.89
N PHE A 546 12.65 -27.38 -15.16
CA PHE A 546 11.93 -26.38 -15.97
C PHE A 546 12.02 -24.99 -15.33
N ALA A 547 11.79 -24.88 -14.03
CA ALA A 547 11.96 -23.62 -13.32
C ALA A 547 13.39 -23.09 -13.44
N SER A 548 14.39 -23.99 -13.50
CA SER A 548 15.80 -23.62 -13.69
C SER A 548 16.08 -23.08 -15.10
N PHE A 549 15.51 -23.69 -16.16
CA PHE A 549 15.58 -23.15 -17.53
C PHE A 549 15.03 -21.73 -17.60
N PHE A 550 13.82 -21.48 -17.08
CA PHE A 550 13.22 -20.15 -17.15
C PHE A 550 13.97 -19.11 -16.31
N ILE A 551 14.51 -19.47 -15.14
CA ILE A 551 15.37 -18.57 -14.34
C ILE A 551 16.60 -18.14 -15.15
N GLN A 552 17.24 -19.06 -15.87
CA GLN A 552 18.42 -18.80 -16.71
C GLN A 552 18.05 -17.97 -17.97
N ALA A 553 16.91 -18.28 -18.58
CA ALA A 553 16.39 -17.57 -19.76
C ALA A 553 16.09 -16.09 -19.46
N LEU A 554 15.64 -15.80 -18.23
CA LEU A 554 15.37 -14.45 -17.72
C LEU A 554 16.62 -13.67 -17.28
N ASP A 555 17.80 -14.30 -17.22
CA ASP A 555 19.08 -13.65 -16.84
C ASP A 555 19.97 -13.28 -18.04
N ASN A 556 19.96 -14.09 -19.11
CA ASN A 556 20.82 -13.86 -20.28
C ASN A 556 20.09 -13.18 -21.47
N ASP A 557 18.79 -12.90 -21.33
CA ASP A 557 17.84 -12.30 -22.30
C ASP A 557 17.66 -13.00 -23.67
N ASN A 558 18.69 -13.67 -24.20
CA ASN A 558 18.68 -14.37 -25.47
C ASN A 558 18.21 -15.83 -25.31
N VAL A 559 17.15 -16.18 -26.03
CA VAL A 559 16.61 -17.53 -26.12
C VAL A 559 16.47 -17.93 -27.59
N TYR A 560 17.13 -19.01 -27.99
CA TYR A 560 17.13 -19.48 -29.37
C TYR A 560 16.16 -20.65 -29.53
N LEU A 561 15.13 -20.46 -30.36
CA LEU A 561 14.20 -21.50 -30.79
C LEU A 561 14.77 -22.19 -32.04
N VAL A 562 15.39 -23.34 -31.83
CA VAL A 562 16.18 -24.08 -32.80
C VAL A 562 15.28 -25.06 -33.56
N LYS A 563 14.94 -24.72 -34.80
CA LYS A 563 14.19 -25.62 -35.70
C LYS A 563 15.15 -26.53 -36.50
N PRO A 564 14.76 -27.76 -36.84
CA PRO A 564 15.59 -28.66 -37.63
C PRO A 564 15.64 -28.25 -39.10
N SER A 565 16.83 -28.24 -39.71
CA SER A 565 17.03 -27.90 -41.13
C SER A 565 16.74 -29.07 -42.09
N ASN A 566 16.89 -30.31 -41.62
CA ASN A 566 16.94 -31.52 -42.47
C ASN A 566 15.63 -32.32 -42.53
N CYS A 567 14.51 -31.76 -42.09
CA CYS A 567 13.22 -32.45 -42.11
C CYS A 567 12.64 -32.56 -43.54
N ILE A 568 12.47 -33.79 -44.01
CA ILE A 568 11.81 -34.10 -45.30
C ILE A 568 10.30 -33.92 -45.12
N MET A 569 9.77 -32.78 -45.56
CA MET A 569 8.36 -32.38 -45.40
C MET A 569 7.78 -31.94 -46.73
N SER A 570 6.47 -32.13 -46.95
CA SER A 570 5.78 -31.52 -48.10
C SER A 570 5.75 -29.99 -47.96
N GLN A 571 5.54 -29.25 -49.05
CA GLN A 571 5.46 -27.78 -48.99
C GLN A 571 4.30 -27.29 -48.09
N GLU A 572 3.17 -27.98 -48.09
CA GLU A 572 2.01 -27.68 -47.24
C GLU A 572 2.30 -27.98 -45.76
N THR A 573 2.94 -29.12 -45.48
CA THR A 573 3.38 -29.48 -44.13
C THR A 573 4.43 -28.49 -43.61
N LYS A 574 5.38 -28.05 -44.45
CA LYS A 574 6.40 -27.06 -44.09
C LYS A 574 5.79 -25.69 -43.76
N LYS A 575 4.84 -25.20 -44.57
CA LYS A 575 4.11 -23.96 -44.30
C LYS A 575 3.35 -24.02 -42.96
N THR A 576 2.72 -25.17 -42.67
CA THR A 576 2.03 -25.41 -41.40
C THR A 576 3.02 -25.41 -40.23
N PHE A 577 4.15 -26.09 -40.38
CA PHE A 577 5.23 -26.14 -39.38
C PHE A 577 5.80 -24.75 -39.07
N ASP A 578 6.25 -23.99 -40.07
CA ASP A 578 6.80 -22.64 -39.86
C ASP A 578 5.76 -21.70 -39.21
N ASN A 579 4.47 -21.85 -39.50
CA ASN A 579 3.39 -21.12 -38.84
C ASN A 579 3.24 -21.50 -37.35
N THR A 580 3.26 -22.79 -37.02
CA THR A 580 3.17 -23.26 -35.63
C THR A 580 4.42 -22.92 -34.81
N ILE A 581 5.61 -22.84 -35.44
CA ILE A 581 6.82 -22.27 -34.82
C ILE A 581 6.62 -20.79 -34.45
N ASN A 582 6.01 -19.99 -35.33
CA ASN A 582 5.72 -18.59 -35.03
C ASN A 582 4.68 -18.45 -33.90
N ILE A 583 3.67 -19.31 -33.84
CA ILE A 583 2.71 -19.34 -32.72
C ILE A 583 3.41 -19.69 -31.40
N LEU A 584 4.24 -20.74 -31.39
CA LEU A 584 5.01 -21.14 -30.20
C LEU A 584 5.95 -20.03 -29.73
N LYS A 585 6.65 -19.37 -30.66
CA LYS A 585 7.48 -18.18 -30.38
C LYS A 585 6.64 -17.10 -29.69
N THR A 586 5.54 -16.69 -30.30
CA THR A 586 4.65 -15.63 -29.78
C THR A 586 4.11 -15.96 -28.39
N ASN A 587 3.69 -17.22 -28.15
CA ASN A 587 3.20 -17.65 -26.84
C ASN A 587 4.30 -17.58 -25.78
N LEU A 588 5.49 -18.12 -26.06
CA LEU A 588 6.61 -18.11 -25.11
C LEU A 588 7.10 -16.68 -24.79
N GLU A 589 7.14 -15.78 -25.77
CA GLU A 589 7.48 -14.37 -25.56
C GLU A 589 6.43 -13.67 -24.68
N ASN A 590 5.13 -13.87 -24.96
CA ASN A 590 4.03 -13.27 -24.20
C ASN A 590 3.89 -13.83 -22.77
N GLU A 591 4.03 -15.14 -22.58
CA GLU A 591 3.78 -15.83 -21.30
C GLU A 591 4.99 -15.83 -20.37
N SER A 592 6.21 -15.85 -20.92
CA SER A 592 7.45 -15.91 -20.14
C SER A 592 8.23 -14.59 -20.11
N ALA A 593 7.74 -13.55 -20.81
CA ALA A 593 8.45 -12.28 -21.03
C ALA A 593 9.88 -12.44 -21.60
N LEU A 594 10.13 -13.51 -22.37
CA LEU A 594 11.42 -13.81 -22.99
C LEU A 594 11.55 -13.11 -24.36
N THR A 595 12.78 -13.02 -24.88
CA THR A 595 13.04 -12.53 -26.24
C THR A 595 13.57 -13.68 -27.09
N ILE A 596 12.83 -14.10 -28.12
CA ILE A 596 13.11 -15.33 -28.86
C ILE A 596 13.58 -15.05 -30.29
N THR A 597 14.75 -15.60 -30.63
CA THR A 597 15.26 -15.67 -32.00
C THR A 597 15.04 -17.09 -32.54
N VAL A 598 14.47 -17.22 -33.74
CA VAL A 598 14.35 -18.52 -34.42
C VAL A 598 15.58 -18.75 -35.29
N LYS A 599 16.22 -19.91 -35.18
CA LYS A 599 17.35 -20.34 -36.02
C LYS A 599 17.12 -21.76 -36.53
N GLU A 600 17.72 -22.11 -37.67
CA GLU A 600 17.87 -23.53 -38.03
C GLU A 600 19.09 -24.13 -37.32
N ASP A 601 19.05 -25.43 -37.03
CA ASP A 601 20.10 -26.14 -36.28
C ASP A 601 21.49 -26.06 -36.94
N LYS A 602 21.54 -26.00 -38.28
CA LYS A 602 22.76 -25.79 -39.07
C LYS A 602 23.36 -24.37 -38.94
N ASP A 603 22.57 -23.37 -38.52
CA ASP A 603 22.93 -21.94 -38.50
C ASP A 603 23.43 -21.50 -37.10
N LEU A 604 23.74 -22.46 -36.23
CA LEU A 604 24.24 -22.26 -34.88
C LEU A 604 25.76 -22.47 -34.79
N THR A 605 26.43 -21.55 -34.11
CA THR A 605 27.86 -21.67 -33.79
C THR A 605 28.09 -22.42 -32.48
N ASP A 606 29.27 -23.02 -32.30
CA ASP A 606 29.66 -23.68 -31.05
C ASP A 606 29.65 -22.74 -29.83
N GLN A 607 29.89 -21.44 -30.03
CA GLN A 607 29.78 -20.42 -28.99
C GLN A 607 28.30 -20.21 -28.61
N GLU A 608 27.42 -20.00 -29.59
CA GLU A 608 26.00 -19.81 -29.33
C GLU A 608 25.36 -21.01 -28.64
N LEU A 609 25.81 -22.23 -28.97
CA LEU A 609 25.40 -23.50 -28.36
C LEU A 609 25.88 -23.67 -26.89
N LYS A 610 26.79 -22.82 -26.41
CA LYS A 610 27.37 -22.86 -25.06
C LYS A 610 26.86 -21.74 -24.17
N GLU A 611 26.57 -20.57 -24.76
CA GLU A 611 26.32 -19.31 -24.03
C GLU A 611 24.84 -18.91 -23.99
N ASN A 612 24.03 -19.27 -25.00
CA ASN A 612 22.60 -18.95 -25.02
C ASN A 612 21.72 -19.98 -24.30
N ASN A 613 20.48 -19.59 -24.04
CA ASN A 613 19.40 -20.51 -23.65
C ASN A 613 18.81 -21.13 -24.92
N LEU A 614 18.62 -22.45 -24.94
CA LEU A 614 18.26 -23.19 -26.15
C LEU A 614 16.93 -23.92 -25.97
N ILE A 615 16.01 -23.71 -26.92
CA ILE A 615 14.76 -24.45 -27.07
C ILE A 615 14.85 -25.22 -28.38
N PHE A 616 15.01 -26.53 -28.32
CA PHE A 616 15.09 -27.40 -29.49
C PHE A 616 13.71 -27.90 -29.92
N ILE A 617 13.48 -27.89 -31.23
CA ILE A 617 12.34 -28.55 -31.86
C ILE A 617 12.84 -29.83 -32.53
N GLY A 618 12.20 -30.95 -32.21
CA GLY A 618 12.60 -32.28 -32.64
C GLY A 618 13.61 -32.96 -31.70
N ASN A 619 13.74 -34.27 -31.87
CA ASN A 619 14.68 -35.12 -31.14
C ASN A 619 16.07 -35.14 -31.82
N THR A 620 17.04 -35.84 -31.24
CA THR A 620 18.42 -35.95 -31.76
C THR A 620 18.57 -36.53 -33.17
N THR A 621 17.56 -37.19 -33.76
CA THR A 621 17.59 -37.61 -35.17
C THR A 621 17.10 -36.52 -36.13
N GLU A 622 16.19 -35.65 -35.68
CA GLU A 622 15.59 -34.56 -36.45
C GLU A 622 16.45 -33.29 -36.35
N ASN A 623 16.89 -32.96 -35.15
CA ASN A 623 17.67 -31.77 -34.82
C ASN A 623 19.12 -32.16 -34.50
N THR A 624 20.04 -31.82 -35.40
CA THR A 624 21.43 -32.26 -35.34
C THR A 624 22.25 -31.53 -34.30
N ALA A 625 21.97 -30.23 -34.07
CA ALA A 625 22.68 -29.42 -33.08
C ALA A 625 22.47 -29.90 -31.64
N LEU A 626 21.31 -30.50 -31.33
CA LEU A 626 20.99 -31.08 -30.01
C LEU A 626 22.02 -32.15 -29.58
N LYS A 627 22.51 -32.98 -30.52
CA LYS A 627 23.57 -33.97 -30.25
C LYS A 627 24.90 -33.34 -29.78
N SER A 628 25.13 -32.06 -30.03
CA SER A 628 26.36 -31.36 -29.64
C SER A 628 26.29 -30.73 -28.23
N VAL A 629 25.09 -30.65 -27.64
CA VAL A 629 24.86 -30.03 -26.32
C VAL A 629 24.38 -31.03 -25.26
N THR A 630 23.75 -32.15 -25.64
CA THR A 630 23.32 -33.20 -24.71
C THR A 630 23.97 -34.53 -25.06
N ASP A 631 24.80 -35.07 -24.16
CA ASP A 631 25.47 -36.37 -24.37
C ASP A 631 24.49 -37.55 -24.48
N ARG A 632 23.34 -37.44 -23.79
CA ARG A 632 22.26 -38.42 -23.81
C ARG A 632 20.95 -37.76 -23.41
N LEU A 633 19.89 -37.99 -24.21
CA LEU A 633 18.53 -37.69 -23.75
C LEU A 633 18.09 -38.75 -22.72
N PRO A 634 17.46 -38.35 -21.59
CA PRO A 634 16.99 -39.29 -20.58
C PRO A 634 15.98 -40.32 -21.11
N ILE A 635 15.22 -39.94 -22.13
CA ILE A 635 14.37 -40.84 -22.91
C ILE A 635 15.04 -41.08 -24.28
N ASP A 636 15.25 -42.36 -24.61
CA ASP A 636 15.98 -42.79 -25.79
C ASP A 636 15.04 -43.00 -27.00
N PHE A 637 14.82 -41.92 -27.74
CA PHE A 637 13.96 -41.90 -28.94
C PHE A 637 14.57 -42.61 -30.16
N SER A 638 15.75 -43.25 -30.05
CA SER A 638 16.33 -44.06 -31.14
C SER A 638 15.73 -45.47 -31.26
N LYS A 639 14.94 -45.91 -30.27
CA LYS A 639 14.40 -47.27 -30.16
C LYS A 639 12.93 -47.35 -30.57
N ASP A 640 12.48 -48.50 -31.07
CA ASP A 640 11.07 -48.78 -31.37
C ASP A 640 10.12 -48.66 -30.17
N TYR A 641 10.65 -48.77 -28.95
CA TYR A 641 9.91 -48.71 -27.70
C TYR A 641 10.64 -47.86 -26.67
N ILE A 642 9.92 -46.91 -26.09
CA ILE A 642 10.32 -46.21 -24.87
C ILE A 642 9.97 -47.10 -23.68
N LYS A 643 10.88 -47.20 -22.71
CA LYS A 643 10.64 -47.82 -21.40
C LYS A 643 10.86 -46.78 -20.32
N PHE A 644 9.89 -46.64 -19.42
CA PHE A 644 9.97 -45.79 -18.24
C PHE A 644 9.32 -46.55 -17.08
N ASN A 645 10.14 -46.99 -16.14
CA ASN A 645 9.78 -47.98 -15.12
C ASN A 645 9.05 -49.19 -15.75
N ASP A 646 7.94 -49.65 -15.17
CA ASP A 646 7.15 -50.77 -15.71
C ASP A 646 6.38 -50.43 -17.00
N VAL A 647 6.36 -49.15 -17.43
CA VAL A 647 5.63 -48.70 -18.62
C VAL A 647 6.49 -48.85 -19.87
N THR A 648 6.03 -49.69 -20.81
CA THR A 648 6.60 -49.78 -22.17
C THR A 648 5.63 -49.19 -23.20
N ILE A 649 6.08 -48.20 -23.96
CA ILE A 649 5.28 -47.46 -24.95
C ILE A 649 5.95 -47.61 -26.33
N LYS A 650 5.18 -47.84 -27.38
CA LYS A 650 5.72 -47.83 -28.76
C LYS A 650 6.11 -46.42 -29.16
N ASN A 651 7.34 -46.22 -29.62
CA ASN A 651 7.89 -44.93 -30.02
C ASN A 651 7.38 -44.52 -31.43
N LYS A 652 6.09 -44.18 -31.52
CA LYS A 652 5.46 -43.69 -32.76
C LYS A 652 4.32 -42.72 -32.44
N GLY A 653 4.30 -41.57 -33.12
CA GLY A 653 3.26 -40.56 -32.93
C GLY A 653 3.28 -39.91 -31.56
N ILE A 654 4.45 -39.89 -30.91
CA ILE A 654 4.67 -39.27 -29.60
C ILE A 654 4.97 -37.79 -29.82
N SER A 655 4.30 -36.93 -29.04
CA SER A 655 4.68 -35.52 -28.88
C SER A 655 4.84 -35.18 -27.42
N GLY A 656 5.39 -34.01 -27.09
CA GLY A 656 5.59 -33.60 -25.71
C GLY A 656 6.79 -32.70 -25.51
N MET A 657 7.17 -32.50 -24.26
CA MET A 657 8.22 -31.58 -23.86
C MET A 657 9.07 -32.17 -22.73
N LEU A 658 10.39 -31.95 -22.79
CA LEU A 658 11.32 -32.32 -21.72
C LEU A 658 12.42 -31.27 -21.55
N VAL A 659 13.03 -31.25 -20.37
CA VAL A 659 14.25 -30.46 -20.09
C VAL A 659 15.44 -31.39 -19.91
N ALA A 660 16.58 -31.08 -20.51
CA ALA A 660 17.81 -31.84 -20.35
C ALA A 660 18.98 -30.94 -19.94
N ASP A 661 19.89 -31.49 -19.12
CA ASP A 661 21.12 -30.80 -18.73
C ASP A 661 22.13 -30.85 -19.89
N THR A 662 22.95 -29.80 -20.07
CA THR A 662 23.92 -29.73 -21.19
C THR A 662 25.35 -30.06 -20.76
N SER A 663 26.04 -30.85 -21.58
CA SER A 663 27.44 -31.23 -21.37
C SER A 663 28.42 -30.12 -21.78
N LYS A 664 28.04 -29.25 -22.71
CA LYS A 664 28.79 -28.03 -23.07
C LYS A 664 28.80 -26.98 -21.95
N ASN A 665 27.77 -26.95 -21.09
CA ASN A 665 27.74 -26.06 -19.93
C ASN A 665 26.86 -26.64 -18.80
N LYS A 666 27.49 -27.16 -17.75
CA LYS A 666 26.82 -27.86 -16.62
C LYS A 666 25.89 -27.00 -15.76
N ASN A 667 25.92 -25.67 -15.92
CA ASN A 667 24.98 -24.77 -15.23
C ASN A 667 23.75 -24.45 -16.08
N ASN A 668 23.76 -24.84 -17.36
CA ASN A 668 22.67 -24.60 -18.29
C ASN A 668 21.77 -25.83 -18.43
N THR A 669 20.53 -25.59 -18.83
CA THR A 669 19.61 -26.63 -19.31
C THR A 669 19.07 -26.26 -20.68
N VAL A 670 18.57 -27.25 -21.42
CA VAL A 670 17.92 -27.05 -22.73
C VAL A 670 16.50 -27.58 -22.68
N LEU A 671 15.58 -26.84 -23.29
CA LEU A 671 14.18 -27.22 -23.43
C LEU A 671 14.00 -27.94 -24.78
N ILE A 672 13.21 -29.01 -24.84
CA ILE A 672 13.07 -29.85 -26.05
C ILE A 672 11.59 -30.15 -26.28
N PHE A 673 11.07 -29.78 -27.46
CA PHE A 673 9.72 -30.10 -27.93
C PHE A 673 9.78 -31.22 -28.98
N LEU A 674 8.94 -32.26 -28.82
CA LEU A 674 8.99 -33.50 -29.60
C LEU A 674 7.74 -33.74 -30.45
N GLY A 675 7.89 -34.48 -31.55
CA GLY A 675 6.78 -34.95 -32.38
C GLY A 675 6.33 -33.91 -33.41
N LEU A 676 7.16 -33.67 -34.42
CA LEU A 676 6.93 -32.68 -35.49
C LEU A 676 5.58 -32.88 -36.20
N ASP A 677 5.20 -34.14 -36.45
CA ASP A 677 3.92 -34.52 -37.09
C ASP A 677 2.68 -34.06 -36.28
N ASN A 678 2.85 -33.90 -34.97
CA ASN A 678 1.79 -33.53 -34.02
C ASN A 678 1.94 -32.10 -33.48
N ILE A 679 2.79 -31.26 -34.09
CA ILE A 679 3.20 -29.95 -33.53
C ILE A 679 2.00 -29.02 -33.23
N ASN A 680 0.90 -29.12 -33.96
CA ASN A 680 -0.31 -28.32 -33.75
C ASN A 680 -0.97 -28.59 -32.38
N ASN A 681 -0.72 -29.74 -31.77
CA ASN A 681 -1.23 -30.13 -30.46
C ASN A 681 -0.47 -29.45 -29.30
N PHE A 682 0.65 -28.76 -29.55
CA PHE A 682 1.32 -27.94 -28.52
C PHE A 682 0.52 -26.72 -28.06
N THR A 683 -0.64 -26.46 -28.68
CA THR A 683 -1.66 -25.57 -28.12
C THR A 683 -2.23 -26.05 -26.77
N MET A 684 -1.99 -27.32 -26.38
CA MET A 684 -2.42 -27.90 -25.10
C MET A 684 -1.42 -27.74 -23.93
N LEU A 685 -0.58 -26.69 -23.92
CA LEU A 685 0.36 -26.38 -22.83
C LEU A 685 -0.36 -25.90 -21.55
N ASN A 686 -1.05 -26.82 -20.87
CA ASN A 686 -1.72 -26.56 -19.60
C ASN A 686 -0.69 -26.44 -18.46
N GLY A 687 -0.17 -25.22 -18.24
CA GLY A 687 1.04 -24.92 -17.48
C GLY A 687 1.19 -25.60 -16.11
N GLY A 688 0.07 -25.87 -15.41
CA GLY A 688 0.05 -26.49 -14.08
C GLY A 688 0.77 -27.84 -13.98
N ASP A 689 0.81 -28.62 -15.06
CA ASP A 689 1.47 -29.94 -15.06
C ASP A 689 2.99 -29.86 -15.25
N PHE A 690 3.50 -28.82 -15.92
CA PHE A 690 4.92 -28.65 -16.25
C PHE A 690 5.76 -28.10 -15.08
N TYR A 691 5.13 -27.61 -14.01
CA TYR A 691 5.84 -27.11 -12.83
C TYR A 691 6.36 -28.20 -11.88
N ASN A 692 6.12 -29.49 -12.16
CA ASN A 692 6.37 -30.59 -11.21
C ASN A 692 6.98 -31.88 -11.84
N ASN A 693 7.47 -31.84 -13.09
CA ASN A 693 8.03 -33.00 -13.79
C ASN A 693 9.13 -32.53 -14.76
N GLN A 694 10.24 -33.26 -14.91
CA GLN A 694 11.30 -32.97 -15.90
C GLN A 694 10.90 -33.32 -17.35
N PHE A 695 9.89 -34.18 -17.54
CA PHE A 695 9.31 -34.44 -18.87
C PHE A 695 7.79 -34.69 -18.83
N ILE A 696 7.12 -34.41 -19.96
CA ILE A 696 5.73 -34.82 -20.27
C ILE A 696 5.65 -35.29 -21.72
N LEU A 697 5.18 -36.51 -21.96
CA LEU A 697 4.95 -37.10 -23.28
C LEU A 697 3.48 -37.50 -23.47
N TYR A 698 2.94 -37.27 -24.66
CA TYR A 698 1.61 -37.64 -25.10
C TYR A 698 1.68 -38.73 -26.18
N PHE A 699 0.77 -39.70 -26.10
CA PHE A 699 0.69 -40.83 -27.03
C PHE A 699 -0.78 -41.26 -27.20
N GLY A 700 -1.43 -40.75 -28.24
CA GLY A 700 -2.88 -40.86 -28.41
C GLY A 700 -3.62 -40.05 -27.34
N ASP A 701 -4.54 -40.70 -26.61
CA ASP A 701 -5.32 -40.12 -25.51
C ASP A 701 -4.56 -40.05 -24.17
N LYS A 702 -3.33 -40.57 -24.10
CA LYS A 702 -2.59 -40.82 -22.86
C LYS A 702 -1.39 -39.90 -22.70
N MET A 703 -1.02 -39.70 -21.44
CA MET A 703 0.08 -38.85 -20.99
C MET A 703 0.98 -39.63 -20.02
N LEU A 704 2.29 -39.57 -20.23
CA LEU A 704 3.34 -40.02 -19.30
C LEU A 704 4.11 -38.79 -18.84
N LYS A 705 4.44 -38.68 -17.56
CA LYS A 705 5.25 -37.60 -16.99
C LYS A 705 6.00 -38.05 -15.74
N GLY A 706 7.14 -37.44 -15.46
CA GLY A 706 7.95 -37.72 -14.27
C GLY A 706 9.32 -37.05 -14.32
N ASP A 707 10.21 -37.53 -13.45
CA ASP A 707 11.59 -37.09 -13.29
C ASP A 707 12.57 -38.24 -13.63
N TYR A 708 13.83 -37.91 -13.89
CA TYR A 708 14.88 -38.85 -14.31
C TYR A 708 15.65 -39.47 -13.15
N ASP A 709 15.75 -38.73 -12.03
CA ASP A 709 16.52 -39.14 -10.83
C ASP A 709 15.67 -39.88 -9.79
N THR A 710 14.39 -40.13 -10.09
CA THR A 710 13.45 -40.86 -9.24
C THR A 710 13.17 -42.26 -9.79
N ASN A 711 13.49 -43.30 -9.00
CA ASN A 711 13.01 -44.66 -9.23
C ASN A 711 11.48 -44.74 -9.18
#